data_AF-D3BA73-F1
#
_entry.id   AF-D3BA73-F1
#
_cell.length_a   1.000
_cell.length_b   1.000
_cell.length_c   1.000
_cell.angle_alpha   90.00
_cell.angle_beta   90.00
_cell.angle_gamma   90.00
#
_symmetry.space_group_name_H-M   'P 1'
#
loop_
_entity.id
_entity.type
_entity.pdbx_description
1 polymer ?
#
loop_
_entity_poly.entity_id
_entity_poly.type
_entity_poly.pdbx_seq_one_letter_code
_entity_poly.pdbx_strand_id
1 'polypeptide(L)'
;MNNKNELNDRLFLCEIARSTKSISRRLDSPVLLEGFSNKTKKIMDLLIKLRKYYIIKHILMIKTLLEDLRVLLLINEKMSFELVSLHGHFLIVDILLDIKSLKSGADKDNGETTTIKREDKNIIDILSRLYAIINEVSSIPHIHEWIINNDELMNNLFHSLHAIEPLDSAIASINEILLYNQTQYVYDLRKIKNIYKLISELSSVRLFIFLKIISTCIYIPDPYDAPTIQQSIQLRNNINTLYNTNQSLVLNSPCLLEKLCILLRKSTENDWVSPSLRKGAGISTNQDDWNQLDRVTRISFTNDQLLQIIESLNLEMQMGDQEDPYQFLSDYSKSSYQSDLLLTLYGLANGPRKIQVLSALERFGFIKILHTIITTIDWTKSEFNEDNDALRVNPHYIKKIQLLRFVYLYFDVETIANLNGCLIISQHERNVINGLEQPKEGEIYWIQTLYDSFLKCGFIEKERTFLTCCIQSSFRVPNCNVAPYLAKQGLLNSLFRELLSGKTMFYQMNFDILGELLKNDRHLYRTLNQICIDEPESFSILRNIILLNIIDANVFIRAILLSHFNLKKNNLLDTNVDYVLFNFVYYEKRPEILEKEGHFDESLAILEEIDKKTHDFIDRTLELYSVWKDFYNLNSRDAFSIEFSSKFSFNEFNEIVEFLTVTYGNTNKTIQ
;
A
#
# COMPACT_ATOMS: atom_id res chain seq x y z
N MET A 1 27.51 22.97 43.66
CA MET A 1 27.20 21.95 44.69
C MET A 1 25.74 21.45 44.67
N ASN A 2 24.77 22.14 44.03
CA ASN A 2 23.36 21.72 44.03
C ASN A 2 22.99 20.51 43.16
N ASN A 3 23.70 20.23 42.04
CA ASN A 3 23.34 19.10 41.17
C ASN A 3 23.61 17.70 41.77
N LYS A 4 24.44 17.59 42.81
CA LYS A 4 24.82 16.29 43.40
C LYS A 4 23.75 15.77 44.37
N ASN A 5 23.03 16.67 45.05
CA ASN A 5 21.91 16.31 45.91
C ASN A 5 20.66 15.98 45.07
N GLU A 6 20.38 16.75 44.02
CA GLU A 6 19.26 16.46 43.11
C GLU A 6 19.40 15.08 42.42
N LEU A 7 20.62 14.71 42.02
CA LEU A 7 20.89 13.39 41.43
C LEU A 7 20.74 12.25 42.45
N ASN A 8 21.17 12.45 43.70
CA ASN A 8 21.01 11.48 44.77
C ASN A 8 19.55 11.32 45.20
N ASP A 9 18.77 12.40 45.21
CA ASP A 9 17.34 12.36 45.50
C ASP A 9 16.56 11.68 44.36
N ARG A 10 16.93 11.92 43.09
CA ARG A 10 16.39 11.18 41.95
C ARG A 10 16.75 9.69 42.01
N LEU A 11 17.98 9.32 42.39
CA LEU A 11 18.41 7.93 42.59
C LEU A 11 17.68 7.25 43.76
N PHE A 12 17.44 7.96 44.86
CA PHE A 12 16.64 7.48 45.99
C PHE A 12 15.17 7.28 45.59
N LEU A 13 14.64 8.14 44.71
CA LEU A 13 13.30 7.97 44.13
C LEU A 13 13.24 6.82 43.11
N CYS A 14 14.33 6.52 42.39
CA CYS A 14 14.48 5.28 41.61
C CYS A 14 14.43 4.03 42.51
N GLU A 15 15.05 4.07 43.69
CA GLU A 15 14.95 3.00 44.69
C GLU A 15 13.55 2.90 45.30
N ILE A 16 12.88 4.04 45.52
CA ILE A 16 11.47 4.05 45.92
C ILE A 16 10.62 3.42 44.83
N ALA A 17 10.84 3.71 43.55
CA ALA A 17 10.13 3.08 42.45
C ALA A 17 10.38 1.55 42.36
N ARG A 18 11.62 1.09 42.60
CA ARG A 18 12.05 -0.31 42.43
C ARG A 18 11.89 -1.22 43.66
N SER A 19 11.81 -0.69 44.88
CA SER A 19 11.83 -1.50 46.12
C SER A 19 10.44 -1.93 46.59
N THR A 20 10.21 -3.25 46.68
CA THR A 20 8.93 -3.87 47.06
C THR A 20 8.73 -4.06 48.57
N LYS A 21 9.69 -3.75 49.46
CA LYS A 21 9.62 -4.24 50.85
C LYS A 21 9.95 -3.29 52.03
N SER A 22 10.38 -2.04 51.86
CA SER A 22 10.90 -1.29 53.04
C SER A 22 10.56 0.20 53.17
N ILE A 23 9.57 0.74 52.45
CA ILE A 23 9.36 2.21 52.41
C ILE A 23 7.89 2.60 52.65
N SER A 24 7.33 2.24 53.81
CA SER A 24 6.05 2.80 54.27
C SER A 24 6.21 3.86 55.37
N ARG A 25 7.39 3.97 56.01
CA ARG A 25 7.59 4.84 57.19
C ARG A 25 8.27 6.20 56.93
N ARG A 26 8.72 6.51 55.70
CA ARG A 26 9.45 7.75 55.38
C ARG A 26 8.77 8.68 54.36
N LEU A 27 7.61 8.32 53.84
CA LEU A 27 6.93 9.05 52.75
C LEU A 27 6.19 10.33 53.21
N ASP A 28 6.03 10.56 54.51
CA ASP A 28 5.28 11.70 55.06
C ASP A 28 6.19 12.89 55.46
N SER A 29 7.49 12.90 55.09
CA SER A 29 8.39 14.01 55.45
C SER A 29 8.37 15.14 54.40
N PRO A 30 7.91 16.36 54.74
CA PRO A 30 7.83 17.50 53.82
C PRO A 30 9.19 18.00 53.30
N VAL A 31 10.29 17.60 53.95
CA VAL A 31 11.65 18.12 53.75
C VAL A 31 12.28 17.64 52.43
N LEU A 32 11.80 16.51 51.87
CA LEU A 32 12.33 15.92 50.63
C LEU A 32 11.95 16.70 49.35
N LEU A 33 11.06 17.69 49.45
CA LEU A 33 10.53 18.42 48.30
C LEU A 33 11.21 19.77 48.05
N GLU A 34 12.04 20.26 48.97
CA GLU A 34 12.66 21.58 48.85
C GLU A 34 13.73 21.57 47.74
N GLY A 35 13.50 22.35 46.67
CA GLY A 35 14.40 22.47 45.51
C GLY A 35 13.77 22.07 44.17
N PHE A 36 12.71 21.25 44.17
CA PHE A 36 12.04 20.84 42.93
C PHE A 36 11.05 21.89 42.41
N SER A 37 10.85 21.92 41.08
CA SER A 37 9.84 22.77 40.45
C SER A 37 8.44 22.41 40.94
N ASN A 38 7.51 23.38 40.92
CA ASN A 38 6.11 23.12 41.29
C ASN A 38 5.44 22.04 40.43
N LYS A 39 5.92 21.84 39.19
CA LYS A 39 5.42 20.79 38.29
C LYS A 39 5.88 19.40 38.75
N THR A 40 7.19 19.26 38.98
CA THR A 40 7.81 18.03 39.48
C THR A 40 7.21 17.60 40.81
N LYS A 41 7.01 18.55 41.74
CA LYS A 41 6.35 18.29 43.04
C LYS A 41 4.95 17.70 42.90
N LYS A 42 4.13 18.22 41.97
CA LYS A 42 2.76 17.73 41.74
C LYS A 42 2.73 16.30 41.24
N ILE A 43 3.56 15.98 40.24
CA ILE A 43 3.65 14.60 39.72
C ILE A 43 4.16 13.66 40.81
N MET A 44 5.17 14.08 41.57
CA MET A 44 5.74 13.25 42.62
C MET A 44 4.73 12.95 43.74
N ASP A 45 3.94 13.93 44.16
CA ASP A 45 2.84 13.72 45.13
C ASP A 45 1.81 12.70 44.61
N LEU A 46 1.42 12.79 43.34
CA LEU A 46 0.53 11.81 42.71
C LEU A 46 1.14 10.41 42.67
N LEU A 47 2.41 10.26 42.28
CA LEU A 47 3.09 8.96 42.23
C LEU A 47 3.24 8.31 43.61
N ILE A 48 3.58 9.09 44.64
CA ILE A 48 3.68 8.62 46.02
C ILE A 48 2.33 8.11 46.50
N LYS A 49 1.26 8.90 46.31
CA LYS A 49 -0.10 8.49 46.66
C LYS A 49 -0.52 7.25 45.89
N LEU A 50 -0.27 7.22 44.58
CA LEU A 50 -0.63 6.10 43.71
C LEU A 50 0.04 4.82 44.19
N ARG A 51 1.35 4.84 44.46
CA ARG A 51 2.09 3.70 45.01
C ARG A 51 1.53 3.25 46.36
N LYS A 52 1.27 4.20 47.27
CA LYS A 52 0.69 3.90 48.60
C LYS A 52 -0.64 3.15 48.46
N TYR A 53 -1.56 3.66 47.63
CA TYR A 53 -2.87 3.05 47.43
C TYR A 53 -2.81 1.76 46.62
N TYR A 54 -1.85 1.62 45.71
CA TYR A 54 -1.57 0.38 45.00
C TYR A 54 -1.14 -0.75 45.93
N ILE A 55 -0.19 -0.48 46.85
CA ILE A 55 0.28 -1.48 47.83
C ILE A 55 -0.86 -2.00 48.71
N ILE A 56 -1.76 -1.11 49.16
CA ILE A 56 -2.93 -1.50 49.96
C ILE A 56 -4.14 -1.91 49.11
N LYS A 57 -3.98 -2.02 47.78
CA LYS A 57 -5.00 -2.42 46.79
C LYS A 57 -6.30 -1.61 46.85
N HIS A 58 -6.22 -0.31 47.15
CA HIS A 58 -7.40 0.56 47.23
C HIS A 58 -7.85 1.04 45.83
N ILE A 59 -8.60 0.18 45.13
CA ILE A 59 -9.02 0.35 43.73
C ILE A 59 -9.57 1.76 43.40
N LEU A 60 -10.49 2.29 44.20
CA LEU A 60 -11.12 3.59 43.91
C LEU A 60 -10.12 4.75 43.91
N MET A 61 -9.20 4.77 44.88
CA MET A 61 -8.17 5.81 44.97
C MET A 61 -7.15 5.69 43.85
N ILE A 62 -6.77 4.45 43.48
CA ILE A 62 -5.90 4.20 42.32
C ILE A 62 -6.53 4.80 41.06
N LYS A 63 -7.81 4.51 40.82
CA LYS A 63 -8.56 5.05 39.68
C LYS A 63 -8.56 6.58 39.64
N THR A 64 -8.89 7.24 40.76
CA THR A 64 -8.92 8.70 40.84
C THR A 64 -7.55 9.30 40.57
N LEU A 65 -6.49 8.77 41.19
CA LEU A 65 -5.14 9.29 41.03
C LEU A 65 -4.59 9.10 39.60
N LEU A 66 -4.96 8.01 38.93
CA LEU A 66 -4.62 7.80 37.53
C LEU A 66 -5.38 8.78 36.61
N GLU A 67 -6.62 9.13 36.93
CA GLU A 67 -7.34 10.19 36.19
C GLU A 67 -6.67 11.54 36.38
N ASP A 68 -6.35 11.92 37.62
CA ASP A 68 -5.68 13.19 37.92
C ASP A 68 -4.33 13.28 37.20
N LEU A 69 -3.57 12.17 37.18
CA LEU A 69 -2.32 12.09 36.45
C LEU A 69 -2.54 12.24 34.93
N ARG A 70 -3.50 11.52 34.35
CA ARG A 70 -3.83 11.61 32.92
C ARG A 70 -4.21 13.02 32.51
N VAL A 71 -5.10 13.67 33.26
CA VAL A 71 -5.52 15.06 33.01
C VAL A 71 -4.31 16.01 33.09
N LEU A 72 -3.40 15.80 34.03
CA LEU A 72 -2.19 16.61 34.15
C LEU A 72 -1.27 16.47 32.92
N LEU A 73 -1.14 15.27 32.37
CA LEU A 73 -0.35 15.00 31.16
C LEU A 73 -0.97 15.67 29.93
N LEU A 74 -2.29 15.56 29.75
CA LEU A 74 -3.02 16.16 28.62
C LEU A 74 -2.94 17.69 28.58
N ILE A 75 -2.90 18.35 29.74
CA ILE A 75 -2.87 19.82 29.82
C ILE A 75 -1.48 20.37 29.47
N ASN A 76 -0.41 19.59 29.65
CA ASN A 76 0.94 20.10 29.49
C ASN A 76 1.92 19.00 29.10
N GLU A 77 2.35 18.99 27.85
CA GLU A 77 3.31 18.04 27.29
C GLU A 77 4.61 17.93 28.10
N LYS A 78 5.06 19.01 28.76
CA LYS A 78 6.25 18.98 29.63
C LYS A 78 6.05 18.09 30.86
N MET A 79 4.81 17.82 31.28
CA MET A 79 4.51 16.92 32.39
C MET A 79 4.83 15.47 32.04
N SER A 80 4.73 15.07 30.77
CA SER A 80 5.15 13.73 30.32
C SER A 80 6.65 13.54 30.52
N PHE A 81 7.47 14.55 30.20
CA PHE A 81 8.91 14.53 30.46
C PHE A 81 9.26 14.49 31.96
N GLU A 82 8.52 15.22 32.79
CA GLU A 82 8.70 15.19 34.25
C GLU A 82 8.29 13.85 34.87
N LEU A 83 7.19 13.24 34.40
CA LEU A 83 6.79 11.90 34.81
C LEU A 83 7.87 10.87 34.47
N VAL A 84 8.45 11.00 33.29
CA VAL A 84 9.53 10.14 32.81
C VAL A 84 10.83 10.35 33.58
N SER A 85 11.21 11.60 33.86
CA SER A 85 12.43 11.93 34.61
C SER A 85 12.38 11.46 36.07
N LEU A 86 11.16 11.33 36.62
CA LEU A 86 10.88 10.73 37.93
C LEU A 86 10.70 9.21 37.87
N HIS A 87 10.92 8.57 36.71
CA HIS A 87 10.76 7.13 36.52
C HIS A 87 9.33 6.62 36.82
N GLY A 88 8.33 7.50 36.75
CA GLY A 88 6.93 7.15 37.04
C GLY A 88 6.36 6.14 36.05
N HIS A 89 6.85 6.10 34.81
CA HIS A 89 6.46 5.10 33.80
C HIS A 89 6.70 3.65 34.26
N PHE A 90 7.73 3.38 35.09
CA PHE A 90 7.94 2.05 35.67
C PHE A 90 6.80 1.66 36.61
N LEU A 91 6.37 2.58 37.49
CA LEU A 91 5.23 2.32 38.39
C LEU A 91 3.94 2.06 37.60
N ILE A 92 3.71 2.83 36.53
CA ILE A 92 2.54 2.64 35.66
C ILE A 92 2.55 1.25 35.03
N VAL A 93 3.70 0.82 34.50
CA VAL A 93 3.85 -0.51 33.90
C VAL A 93 3.74 -1.62 34.96
N ASP A 94 4.34 -1.47 36.14
CA ASP A 94 4.20 -2.43 37.24
C ASP A 94 2.73 -2.65 37.63
N ILE A 95 1.96 -1.56 37.76
CA ILE A 95 0.51 -1.64 38.05
C ILE A 95 -0.23 -2.33 36.91
N LEU A 96 0.13 -2.05 35.65
CA LEU A 96 -0.49 -2.68 34.48
C LEU A 96 -0.24 -4.20 34.44
N LEU A 97 1.01 -4.62 34.66
CA LEU A 97 1.44 -6.02 34.61
C LEU A 97 0.82 -6.85 35.74
N ASP A 98 0.67 -6.25 36.92
CA ASP A 98 0.15 -6.92 38.13
C ASP A 98 -1.31 -6.57 38.45
N ILE A 99 -2.05 -5.98 37.49
CA ILE A 99 -3.47 -5.63 37.64
C ILE A 99 -4.35 -6.81 38.10
N LYS A 100 -3.97 -8.05 37.73
CA LYS A 100 -4.69 -9.27 38.13
C LYS A 100 -4.61 -9.51 39.63
N SER A 101 -3.54 -9.08 40.31
CA SER A 101 -3.42 -9.21 41.76
C SER A 101 -4.37 -8.28 42.51
N LEU A 102 -4.86 -7.21 41.87
CA LEU A 102 -5.89 -6.34 42.44
C LEU A 102 -7.26 -7.05 42.54
N LYS A 103 -7.51 -8.10 41.73
CA LYS A 103 -8.74 -8.93 41.83
C LYS A 103 -8.74 -9.81 43.07
N SER A 104 -7.59 -10.36 43.47
CA SER A 104 -7.52 -11.39 44.51
C SER A 104 -7.52 -10.87 45.95
N GLY A 105 -7.67 -9.55 46.14
CA GLY A 105 -7.62 -8.89 47.45
C GLY A 105 -8.97 -8.63 48.11
N ALA A 106 -10.08 -8.82 47.40
CA ALA A 106 -11.40 -8.33 47.82
C ALA A 106 -12.34 -9.41 48.42
N ASP A 107 -12.12 -10.70 48.15
CA ASP A 107 -13.01 -11.76 48.62
C ASP A 107 -12.50 -12.44 49.89
N LYS A 108 -12.86 -11.89 51.05
CA LYS A 108 -13.04 -12.71 52.26
C LYS A 108 -14.29 -12.38 53.09
N ASP A 109 -15.07 -11.34 52.79
CA ASP A 109 -16.30 -11.08 53.53
C ASP A 109 -17.47 -10.72 52.61
N ASN A 110 -18.44 -11.63 52.62
CA ASN A 110 -19.85 -11.51 52.22
C ASN A 110 -20.17 -11.58 50.71
N GLY A 111 -20.87 -12.65 50.36
CA GLY A 111 -21.32 -12.94 49.01
C GLY A 111 -22.40 -11.99 48.52
N GLU A 112 -22.19 -11.45 47.32
CA GLU A 112 -23.25 -10.95 46.45
C GLU A 112 -22.71 -10.84 45.01
N THR A 113 -23.41 -11.43 44.05
CA THR A 113 -23.07 -11.44 42.61
C THR A 113 -23.05 -10.05 41.95
N THR A 114 -23.51 -9.01 42.65
CA THR A 114 -23.53 -7.59 42.24
C THR A 114 -22.18 -6.89 42.46
N THR A 115 -21.39 -7.31 43.44
CA THR A 115 -20.07 -6.74 43.78
C THR A 115 -19.02 -7.11 42.73
N ILE A 116 -19.03 -8.36 42.27
CA ILE A 116 -18.12 -8.89 41.24
C ILE A 116 -18.22 -8.08 39.92
N LYS A 117 -19.44 -7.75 39.47
CA LYS A 117 -19.65 -6.94 38.25
C LYS A 117 -19.14 -5.50 38.39
N ARG A 118 -19.16 -4.95 39.60
CA ARG A 118 -18.73 -3.57 39.88
C ARG A 118 -17.21 -3.46 40.01
N GLU A 119 -16.58 -4.49 40.56
CA GLU A 119 -15.12 -4.62 40.65
C GLU A 119 -14.47 -4.81 39.29
N ASP A 120 -15.05 -5.65 38.43
CA ASP A 120 -14.58 -5.81 37.05
C ASP A 120 -14.63 -4.48 36.30
N LYS A 121 -15.69 -3.68 36.47
CA LYS A 121 -15.79 -2.35 35.86
C LYS A 121 -14.70 -1.39 36.34
N ASN A 122 -14.39 -1.37 37.63
CA ASN A 122 -13.34 -0.49 38.15
C ASN A 122 -11.95 -0.88 37.65
N ILE A 123 -11.69 -2.17 37.48
CA ILE A 123 -10.42 -2.66 36.94
C ILE A 123 -10.29 -2.31 35.46
N ILE A 124 -11.36 -2.46 34.69
CA ILE A 124 -11.43 -2.00 33.29
C ILE A 124 -11.14 -0.50 33.21
N ASP A 125 -11.75 0.29 34.09
CA ASP A 125 -11.53 1.74 34.18
C ASP A 125 -10.08 2.11 34.52
N ILE A 126 -9.43 1.33 35.39
CA ILE A 126 -8.01 1.51 35.71
C ILE A 126 -7.15 1.19 34.49
N LEU A 127 -7.40 0.05 33.83
CA LEU A 127 -6.69 -0.37 32.63
C LEU A 127 -6.76 0.69 31.52
N SER A 128 -7.94 1.27 31.30
CA SER A 128 -8.13 2.29 30.26
C SER A 128 -7.26 3.53 30.54
N ARG A 129 -7.17 3.94 31.81
CA ARG A 129 -6.32 5.07 32.24
C ARG A 129 -4.84 4.74 32.12
N LEU A 130 -4.43 3.53 32.47
CA LEU A 130 -3.03 3.08 32.33
C LEU A 130 -2.60 3.09 30.85
N TYR A 131 -3.43 2.56 29.95
CA TYR A 131 -3.17 2.60 28.50
C TYR A 131 -3.10 4.03 27.97
N ALA A 132 -4.01 4.92 28.39
CA ALA A 132 -3.96 6.32 28.02
C ALA A 132 -2.65 6.99 28.49
N ILE A 133 -2.22 6.77 29.73
CA ILE A 133 -0.96 7.32 30.25
C ILE A 133 0.25 6.76 29.46
N ILE A 134 0.26 5.46 29.17
CA ILE A 134 1.31 4.84 28.34
C ILE A 134 1.35 5.50 26.96
N ASN A 135 0.18 5.76 26.36
CA ASN A 135 0.07 6.43 25.08
C ASN A 135 0.74 7.81 25.10
N GLU A 136 0.41 8.64 26.10
CA GLU A 136 0.97 9.99 26.25
C GLU A 136 2.50 9.97 26.38
N VAL A 137 3.07 9.04 27.16
CA VAL A 137 4.53 8.98 27.35
C VAL A 137 5.26 8.27 26.21
N SER A 138 4.55 7.48 25.39
CA SER A 138 5.14 6.79 24.23
C SER A 138 5.60 7.74 23.13
N SER A 139 5.12 8.99 23.15
CA SER A 139 5.58 10.07 22.27
C SER A 139 7.01 10.56 22.57
N ILE A 140 7.64 10.08 23.65
CA ILE A 140 9.01 10.46 24.05
C ILE A 140 10.01 9.42 23.49
N PRO A 141 10.99 9.81 22.64
CA PRO A 141 11.80 8.85 21.86
C PRO A 141 12.49 7.73 22.65
N HIS A 142 13.14 8.06 23.76
CA HIS A 142 13.85 7.05 24.58
C HIS A 142 12.89 6.15 25.38
N ILE A 143 11.67 6.62 25.65
CA ILE A 143 10.62 5.82 26.30
C ILE A 143 9.92 4.94 25.29
N HIS A 144 9.67 5.44 24.09
CA HIS A 144 9.21 4.64 22.97
C HIS A 144 10.11 3.43 22.73
N GLU A 145 11.43 3.67 22.63
CA GLU A 145 12.42 2.59 22.48
C GLU A 145 12.39 1.61 23.65
N TRP A 146 12.25 2.11 24.88
CA TRP A 146 12.11 1.26 26.07
C TRP A 146 10.83 0.42 26.04
N ILE A 147 9.69 0.99 25.66
CA ILE A 147 8.40 0.29 25.55
C ILE A 147 8.49 -0.83 24.50
N ILE A 148 8.99 -0.52 23.30
CA ILE A 148 9.15 -1.50 22.21
C ILE A 148 10.08 -2.65 22.61
N ASN A 149 11.09 -2.38 23.43
CA ASN A 149 12.02 -3.41 23.91
C ASN A 149 11.56 -4.11 25.20
N ASN A 150 10.44 -3.70 25.79
CA ASN A 150 9.83 -4.36 26.94
C ASN A 150 8.86 -5.45 26.48
N ASP A 151 9.39 -6.66 26.27
CA ASP A 151 8.62 -7.81 25.79
C ASP A 151 7.40 -8.11 26.67
N GLU A 152 7.49 -7.96 27.99
CA GLU A 152 6.39 -8.26 28.90
C GLU A 152 5.23 -7.27 28.75
N LEU A 153 5.54 -5.98 28.64
CA LEU A 153 4.57 -4.93 28.38
C LEU A 153 3.90 -5.12 27.01
N MET A 154 4.70 -5.33 25.96
CA MET A 154 4.19 -5.55 24.61
C MET A 154 3.32 -6.81 24.53
N ASN A 155 3.72 -7.90 25.20
CA ASN A 155 2.90 -9.10 25.30
C ASN A 155 1.55 -8.79 25.97
N ASN A 156 1.53 -8.08 27.11
CA ASN A 156 0.28 -7.75 27.78
C ASN A 156 -0.62 -6.82 26.95
N LEU A 157 -0.04 -5.86 26.24
CA LEU A 157 -0.77 -5.01 25.30
C LEU A 157 -1.42 -5.86 24.20
N PHE A 158 -0.67 -6.71 23.50
CA PHE A 158 -1.24 -7.57 22.45
C PHE A 158 -2.29 -8.56 22.97
N HIS A 159 -2.08 -9.16 24.14
CA HIS A 159 -3.05 -10.09 24.74
C HIS A 159 -4.32 -9.39 25.25
N SER A 160 -4.25 -8.08 25.53
CA SER A 160 -5.43 -7.31 25.92
C SER A 160 -6.48 -7.19 24.80
N LEU A 161 -6.11 -7.48 23.54
CA LEU A 161 -7.05 -7.57 22.42
C LEU A 161 -8.06 -8.73 22.58
N HIS A 162 -7.76 -9.75 23.40
CA HIS A 162 -8.74 -10.76 23.80
C HIS A 162 -9.59 -10.35 25.01
N ALA A 163 -9.15 -9.37 25.81
CA ALA A 163 -9.93 -8.94 26.96
C ALA A 163 -11.27 -8.31 26.52
N ILE A 164 -12.28 -8.40 27.38
CA ILE A 164 -13.62 -7.88 27.08
C ILE A 164 -13.58 -6.35 26.99
N GLU A 165 -12.86 -5.70 27.92
CA GLU A 165 -12.62 -4.25 27.97
C GLU A 165 -11.30 -3.98 28.73
N PRO A 166 -10.58 -2.86 28.49
CA PRO A 166 -10.87 -1.73 27.61
C PRO A 166 -10.15 -1.83 26.26
N LEU A 167 -10.83 -2.45 25.29
CA LEU A 167 -10.28 -2.77 23.97
C LEU A 167 -9.81 -1.53 23.20
N ASP A 168 -10.63 -0.46 23.16
CA ASP A 168 -10.32 0.75 22.38
C ASP A 168 -9.06 1.46 22.87
N SER A 169 -8.88 1.55 24.20
CA SER A 169 -7.69 2.15 24.79
C SER A 169 -6.43 1.32 24.48
N ALA A 170 -6.54 0.00 24.53
CA ALA A 170 -5.44 -0.88 24.17
C ALA A 170 -5.05 -0.77 22.69
N ILE A 171 -6.04 -0.73 21.79
CA ILE A 171 -5.83 -0.55 20.35
C ILE A 171 -5.12 0.76 20.09
N ALA A 172 -5.62 1.86 20.66
CA ALA A 172 -5.04 3.19 20.49
C ALA A 172 -3.57 3.18 20.92
N SER A 173 -3.28 2.65 22.11
CA SER A 173 -1.90 2.54 22.61
C SER A 173 -1.00 1.72 21.69
N ILE A 174 -1.42 0.53 21.26
CA ILE A 174 -0.59 -0.30 20.39
C ILE A 174 -0.35 0.40 19.05
N ASN A 175 -1.39 1.00 18.48
CA ASN A 175 -1.29 1.67 17.19
C ASN A 175 -0.30 2.84 17.24
N GLU A 176 -0.41 3.72 18.24
CA GLU A 176 0.52 4.84 18.43
C GLU A 176 1.95 4.37 18.70
N ILE A 177 2.13 3.36 19.55
CA ILE A 177 3.44 2.75 19.82
C ILE A 177 4.06 2.15 18.55
N LEU A 178 3.26 1.59 17.64
CA LEU A 178 3.80 1.05 16.39
C LEU A 178 3.93 2.10 15.28
N LEU A 179 3.21 3.23 15.34
CA LEU A 179 3.22 4.31 14.35
C LEU A 179 4.37 5.30 14.53
N TYR A 180 4.74 5.61 15.77
CA TYR A 180 5.62 6.74 16.10
C TYR A 180 6.97 6.78 15.35
N ASN A 181 7.52 5.65 14.90
CA ASN A 181 8.79 5.61 14.14
C ASN A 181 8.84 4.53 13.04
N GLN A 182 7.73 4.32 12.30
CA GLN A 182 7.67 3.27 11.25
C GLN A 182 8.75 3.36 10.17
N THR A 183 9.29 4.55 9.92
CA THR A 183 10.35 4.77 8.93
C THR A 183 11.72 4.27 9.39
N GLN A 184 11.93 4.09 10.70
CA GLN A 184 13.21 3.67 11.27
C GLN A 184 13.16 2.29 11.95
N TYR A 185 12.02 1.91 12.52
CA TYR A 185 11.90 0.67 13.31
C TYR A 185 10.63 -0.12 12.97
N VAL A 186 10.83 -1.35 12.51
CA VAL A 186 9.76 -2.34 12.35
C VAL A 186 9.75 -3.23 13.58
N TYR A 187 8.60 -3.37 14.23
CA TYR A 187 8.48 -4.22 15.41
C TYR A 187 8.61 -5.70 15.05
N ASP A 188 9.43 -6.44 15.80
CA ASP A 188 9.63 -7.88 15.61
C ASP A 188 8.52 -8.69 16.29
N LEU A 189 7.58 -9.20 15.49
CA LEU A 189 6.42 -9.95 16.00
C LEU A 189 6.79 -11.27 16.68
N ARG A 190 8.02 -11.78 16.53
CA ARG A 190 8.50 -12.99 17.24
C ARG A 190 8.51 -12.79 18.76
N LYS A 191 8.60 -11.55 19.22
CA LYS A 191 8.58 -11.19 20.65
C LYS A 191 7.21 -11.40 21.30
N ILE A 192 6.14 -11.48 20.49
CA ILE A 192 4.79 -11.75 20.98
C ILE A 192 4.58 -13.26 21.13
N LYS A 193 4.44 -13.70 22.38
CA LYS A 193 4.19 -15.09 22.74
C LYS A 193 2.87 -15.56 22.12
N ASN A 194 2.91 -16.71 21.46
CA ASN A 194 1.74 -17.37 20.86
C ASN A 194 0.91 -16.47 19.91
N ILE A 195 1.56 -15.59 19.14
CA ILE A 195 0.87 -14.68 18.22
C ILE A 195 -0.10 -15.37 17.24
N TYR A 196 0.22 -16.58 16.76
CA TYR A 196 -0.67 -17.34 15.89
C TYR A 196 -1.97 -17.75 16.60
N LYS A 197 -1.88 -18.09 17.89
CA LYS A 197 -3.04 -18.42 18.73
C LYS A 197 -3.88 -17.17 18.94
N LEU A 198 -3.21 -16.05 19.28
CA LEU A 198 -3.82 -14.73 19.40
C LEU A 198 -4.69 -14.44 18.17
N ILE A 199 -4.10 -14.48 16.98
CA ILE A 199 -4.77 -14.20 15.69
C ILE A 199 -5.93 -15.17 15.44
N SER A 200 -5.73 -16.47 15.71
CA SER A 200 -6.74 -17.49 15.42
C SER A 200 -8.00 -17.37 16.27
N GLU A 201 -7.90 -16.81 17.49
CA GLU A 201 -8.99 -16.71 18.46
C GLU A 201 -9.76 -15.38 18.38
N LEU A 202 -9.35 -14.43 17.54
CA LEU A 202 -10.04 -13.14 17.39
C LEU A 202 -11.42 -13.31 16.72
N SER A 203 -12.41 -12.57 17.21
CA SER A 203 -13.71 -12.37 16.55
C SER A 203 -13.54 -11.51 15.29
N SER A 204 -14.57 -11.42 14.44
CA SER A 204 -14.46 -10.74 13.14
C SER A 204 -14.04 -9.28 13.27
N VAL A 205 -14.64 -8.55 14.20
CA VAL A 205 -14.34 -7.12 14.43
C VAL A 205 -12.95 -6.94 15.05
N ARG A 206 -12.59 -7.78 16.02
CA ARG A 206 -11.28 -7.72 16.68
C ARG A 206 -10.16 -8.09 15.73
N LEU A 207 -10.39 -9.08 14.84
CA LEU A 207 -9.46 -9.39 13.78
C LEU A 207 -9.28 -8.18 12.89
N PHE A 208 -10.35 -7.58 12.37
CA PHE A 208 -10.25 -6.39 11.52
C PHE A 208 -9.42 -5.27 12.16
N ILE A 209 -9.66 -4.97 13.43
CA ILE A 209 -8.88 -3.93 14.14
C ILE A 209 -7.42 -4.34 14.31
N PHE A 210 -7.17 -5.60 14.68
CA PHE A 210 -5.81 -6.15 14.77
C PHE A 210 -5.06 -6.05 13.44
N LEU A 211 -5.74 -6.19 12.30
CA LEU A 211 -5.10 -6.04 10.99
C LEU A 211 -4.63 -4.61 10.73
N LYS A 212 -5.38 -3.60 11.17
CA LYS A 212 -4.94 -2.20 11.09
C LYS A 212 -3.65 -1.97 11.87
N ILE A 213 -3.53 -2.63 13.01
CA ILE A 213 -2.32 -2.56 13.84
C ILE A 213 -1.18 -3.31 13.15
N ILE A 214 -1.41 -4.53 12.65
CA ILE A 214 -0.34 -5.36 12.13
C ILE A 214 0.15 -4.95 10.74
N SER A 215 -0.68 -4.22 9.97
CA SER A 215 -0.30 -3.69 8.65
C SER A 215 0.99 -2.89 8.73
N THR A 216 1.17 -2.13 9.81
CA THR A 216 2.39 -1.38 10.16
C THR A 216 3.67 -2.22 10.23
N CYS A 217 3.52 -3.52 10.52
CA CYS A 217 4.62 -4.46 10.72
C CYS A 217 4.88 -5.35 9.50
N ILE A 218 3.96 -5.40 8.54
CA ILE A 218 4.02 -6.29 7.36
C ILE A 218 4.05 -5.54 6.02
N TYR A 219 3.57 -4.30 5.99
CA TYR A 219 3.52 -3.48 4.79
C TYR A 219 4.83 -2.71 4.64
N ILE A 220 5.54 -2.99 3.54
CA ILE A 220 6.74 -2.25 3.18
C ILE A 220 6.27 -0.91 2.58
N PRO A 221 6.62 0.25 3.18
CA PRO A 221 6.22 1.55 2.66
C PRO A 221 6.69 1.70 1.22
N ASP A 222 5.75 2.04 0.35
CA ASP A 222 6.05 2.50 -0.99
C ASP A 222 6.41 3.99 -0.85
N PRO A 223 7.54 4.48 -1.39
CA PRO A 223 7.73 5.92 -1.48
C PRO A 223 6.52 6.54 -2.18
N TYR A 224 6.02 7.65 -1.64
CA TYR A 224 4.79 8.32 -2.08
C TYR A 224 4.82 8.76 -3.55
N ASP A 225 6.01 8.78 -4.17
CA ASP A 225 6.24 9.06 -5.57
C ASP A 225 7.00 7.91 -6.23
N ALA A 226 6.71 7.66 -7.51
CA ALA A 226 7.43 6.71 -8.36
C ALA A 226 8.94 6.94 -8.20
N PRO A 227 9.62 6.11 -7.40
CA PRO A 227 10.99 6.40 -7.01
C PRO A 227 11.85 6.33 -8.27
N THR A 228 12.79 7.25 -8.41
CA THR A 228 13.82 7.12 -9.45
C THR A 228 14.44 5.72 -9.35
N ILE A 229 14.96 5.17 -10.44
CA ILE A 229 15.39 3.77 -10.40
C ILE A 229 16.54 3.57 -9.40
N GLN A 230 17.40 4.59 -9.21
CA GLN A 230 18.43 4.58 -8.18
C GLN A 230 17.85 4.56 -6.76
N GLN A 231 16.80 5.34 -6.48
CA GLN A 231 16.07 5.28 -5.21
C GLN A 231 15.36 3.93 -5.03
N SER A 232 14.77 3.37 -6.09
CA SER A 232 14.15 2.03 -6.07
C SER A 232 15.16 0.95 -5.65
N ILE A 233 16.37 1.00 -6.21
CA ILE A 233 17.45 0.07 -5.89
C ILE A 233 17.93 0.26 -4.45
N GLN A 234 18.12 1.50 -3.99
CA GLN A 234 18.51 1.80 -2.61
C GLN A 234 17.43 1.36 -1.61
N LEU A 235 16.17 1.68 -1.88
CA LEU A 235 15.02 1.24 -1.08
C LEU A 235 14.98 -0.28 -1.00
N ARG A 236 15.16 -0.97 -2.14
CA ARG A 236 15.16 -2.44 -2.22
C ARG A 236 16.29 -3.08 -1.42
N ASN A 237 17.51 -2.53 -1.51
CA ASN A 237 18.67 -3.03 -0.78
C ASN A 237 18.58 -2.75 0.72
N ASN A 238 17.80 -1.74 1.11
CA ASN A 238 17.58 -1.34 2.50
C ASN A 238 16.25 -1.86 3.08
N ILE A 239 15.51 -2.73 2.37
CA ILE A 239 14.27 -3.31 2.92
C ILE A 239 14.63 -4.09 4.19
N ASN A 240 14.02 -3.69 5.30
CA ASN A 240 14.19 -4.37 6.56
C ASN A 240 13.67 -5.82 6.46
N THR A 241 14.57 -6.80 6.59
CA THR A 241 14.24 -8.23 6.52
C THR A 241 13.22 -8.68 7.57
N LEU A 242 12.98 -7.87 8.61
CA LEU A 242 11.90 -8.08 9.57
C LEU A 242 10.51 -8.06 8.93
N TYR A 243 10.26 -7.27 7.87
CA TYR A 243 8.99 -7.31 7.15
C TYR A 243 8.69 -8.72 6.62
N ASN A 244 9.66 -9.36 5.98
CA ASN A 244 9.54 -10.73 5.45
C ASN A 244 9.31 -11.76 6.57
N THR A 245 9.97 -11.56 7.71
CA THR A 245 9.80 -12.41 8.90
C THR A 245 8.39 -12.28 9.47
N ASN A 246 7.92 -11.04 9.66
CA ASN A 246 6.58 -10.72 10.15
C ASN A 246 5.49 -11.24 9.21
N GLN A 247 5.61 -11.02 7.91
CA GLN A 247 4.69 -11.57 6.90
C GLN A 247 4.61 -13.10 7.02
N SER A 248 5.75 -13.79 7.15
CA SER A 248 5.79 -15.24 7.29
C SER A 248 5.12 -15.74 8.57
N LEU A 249 5.31 -15.03 9.69
CA LEU A 249 4.66 -15.35 10.97
C LEU A 249 3.14 -15.18 10.89
N VAL A 250 2.68 -14.06 10.34
CA VAL A 250 1.26 -13.76 10.18
C VAL A 250 0.60 -14.79 9.26
N LEU A 251 1.23 -15.13 8.13
CA LEU A 251 0.76 -16.15 7.20
C LEU A 251 0.62 -17.55 7.81
N ASN A 252 1.42 -17.88 8.82
CA ASN A 252 1.34 -19.16 9.52
C ASN A 252 0.18 -19.22 10.53
N SER A 253 -0.57 -18.13 10.72
CA SER A 253 -1.75 -18.13 11.58
C SER A 253 -2.88 -18.94 10.93
N PRO A 254 -3.45 -19.94 11.64
CA PRO A 254 -4.48 -20.81 11.08
C PRO A 254 -5.68 -20.05 10.52
N CYS A 255 -6.12 -20.44 9.32
CA CYS A 255 -7.29 -19.88 8.63
C CYS A 255 -7.29 -18.36 8.42
N LEU A 256 -6.17 -17.66 8.59
CA LEU A 256 -6.14 -16.20 8.47
C LEU A 256 -6.61 -15.74 7.08
N LEU A 257 -5.97 -16.25 6.01
CA LEU A 257 -6.33 -15.86 4.64
C LEU A 257 -7.79 -16.16 4.32
N GLU A 258 -8.31 -17.30 4.77
CA GLU A 258 -9.71 -17.67 4.61
C GLU A 258 -10.65 -16.66 5.31
N LYS A 259 -10.36 -16.33 6.58
CA LYS A 259 -11.10 -15.33 7.35
C LYS A 259 -11.08 -13.96 6.66
N LEU A 260 -9.93 -13.53 6.14
CA LEU A 260 -9.81 -12.26 5.40
C LEU A 260 -10.66 -12.26 4.13
N CYS A 261 -10.66 -13.36 3.37
CA CYS A 261 -11.53 -13.50 2.20
C CYS A 261 -13.01 -13.50 2.58
N ILE A 262 -13.41 -14.13 3.69
CA ILE A 262 -14.79 -14.09 4.20
C ILE A 262 -15.21 -12.66 4.52
N LEU A 263 -14.38 -11.91 5.28
CA LEU A 263 -14.67 -10.52 5.63
C LEU A 263 -14.79 -9.63 4.39
N LEU A 264 -13.87 -9.77 3.43
CA LEU A 264 -13.90 -8.98 2.21
C LEU A 264 -15.12 -9.35 1.35
N ARG A 265 -15.46 -10.64 1.21
CA ARG A 265 -16.66 -11.10 0.49
C ARG A 265 -17.92 -10.50 1.10
N LYS A 266 -18.06 -10.59 2.42
CA LYS A 266 -19.20 -10.00 3.14
C LYS A 266 -19.31 -8.50 2.91
N SER A 267 -18.18 -7.78 2.88
CA SER A 267 -18.21 -6.35 2.58
C SER A 267 -18.75 -6.01 1.18
N THR A 268 -18.75 -6.94 0.22
CA THR A 268 -19.31 -6.69 -1.12
C THR A 268 -20.83 -6.81 -1.19
N GLU A 269 -21.47 -7.39 -0.18
CA GLU A 269 -22.93 -7.54 -0.15
C GLU A 269 -23.62 -6.16 0.03
N ASN A 270 -24.84 -6.01 -0.49
CA ASN A 270 -25.56 -4.73 -0.53
C ASN A 270 -26.13 -4.34 0.85
N ASP A 271 -26.49 -5.33 1.66
CA ASP A 271 -27.06 -5.16 3.00
C ASP A 271 -26.00 -5.11 4.10
N TRP A 272 -24.73 -5.31 3.74
CA TRP A 272 -23.62 -5.28 4.68
C TRP A 272 -23.40 -3.88 5.25
N VAL A 273 -23.12 -3.85 6.56
CA VAL A 273 -22.84 -2.62 7.31
C VAL A 273 -21.48 -2.74 7.98
N SER A 274 -20.65 -1.71 7.85
CA SER A 274 -19.33 -1.67 8.48
C SER A 274 -19.41 -1.79 10.00
N PRO A 275 -18.46 -2.50 10.67
CA PRO A 275 -18.40 -2.60 12.12
C PRO A 275 -18.53 -1.25 12.83
N SER A 276 -17.94 -0.19 12.29
CA SER A 276 -18.01 1.17 12.87
C SER A 276 -19.43 1.75 12.92
N LEU A 277 -20.38 1.21 12.15
CA LEU A 277 -21.78 1.65 12.09
C LEU A 277 -22.75 0.63 12.75
N ARG A 278 -22.23 -0.39 13.45
CA ARG A 278 -23.02 -1.41 14.16
C ARG A 278 -23.19 -1.05 15.63
N LYS A 279 -24.39 -1.28 16.16
CA LYS A 279 -24.64 -1.13 17.60
C LYS A 279 -23.93 -2.26 18.36
N GLY A 280 -23.04 -1.91 19.29
CA GLY A 280 -22.31 -2.90 20.11
C GLY A 280 -21.12 -3.56 19.41
N ALA A 281 -20.52 -2.92 18.41
CA ALA A 281 -19.43 -3.45 17.58
C ALA A 281 -18.18 -3.96 18.33
N GLY A 282 -18.03 -3.72 19.64
CA GLY A 282 -16.92 -4.24 20.46
C GLY A 282 -17.29 -5.36 21.46
N ILE A 283 -18.58 -5.69 21.61
CA ILE A 283 -19.10 -6.49 22.75
C ILE A 283 -19.27 -7.99 22.41
N SER A 284 -19.27 -8.35 21.12
CA SER A 284 -19.36 -9.75 20.66
C SER A 284 -18.07 -10.50 20.98
N THR A 285 -18.08 -11.23 22.10
CA THR A 285 -16.98 -12.03 22.64
C THR A 285 -17.03 -13.50 22.22
N ASN A 286 -18.05 -13.89 21.46
CA ASN A 286 -18.30 -15.30 21.16
C ASN A 286 -17.65 -15.72 19.84
N GLN A 287 -17.03 -16.91 19.84
CA GLN A 287 -16.52 -17.58 18.63
C GLN A 287 -17.63 -17.79 17.56
N ASP A 288 -18.90 -17.74 17.97
CA ASP A 288 -20.08 -17.76 17.09
C ASP A 288 -20.29 -16.50 16.23
N ASP A 289 -19.50 -15.44 16.43
CA ASP A 289 -19.56 -14.20 15.64
C ASP A 289 -19.34 -14.44 14.14
N TRP A 290 -18.47 -15.39 13.79
CA TRP A 290 -18.20 -15.77 12.39
C TRP A 290 -19.43 -16.38 11.69
N ASN A 291 -20.35 -16.97 12.46
CA ASN A 291 -21.62 -17.52 11.97
C ASN A 291 -22.77 -16.48 11.97
N GLN A 292 -22.54 -15.31 12.57
CA GLN A 292 -23.55 -14.26 12.77
C GLN A 292 -23.19 -12.94 12.09
N LEU A 293 -22.27 -12.96 11.13
CA LEU A 293 -21.84 -11.77 10.37
C LEU A 293 -23.01 -10.99 9.74
N ASP A 294 -24.12 -11.68 9.47
CA ASP A 294 -25.34 -11.16 8.83
C ASP A 294 -26.35 -10.55 9.83
N ARG A 295 -26.21 -10.83 11.14
CA ARG A 295 -27.13 -10.33 12.17
C ARG A 295 -26.67 -8.98 12.68
N VAL A 296 -27.01 -7.92 11.96
CA VAL A 296 -26.54 -6.56 12.28
C VAL A 296 -27.67 -5.66 12.76
N THR A 297 -27.51 -5.11 13.98
CA THR A 297 -28.32 -3.97 14.43
C THR A 297 -27.59 -2.68 14.06
N ARG A 298 -28.18 -1.89 13.15
CA ARG A 298 -27.64 -0.59 12.74
C ARG A 298 -27.69 0.41 13.90
N ILE A 299 -26.71 1.30 13.98
CA ILE A 299 -26.83 2.49 14.83
C ILE A 299 -27.85 3.43 14.17
N SER A 300 -28.85 3.87 14.93
CA SER A 300 -29.78 4.90 14.50
C SER A 300 -29.15 6.28 14.73
N PHE A 301 -28.93 7.02 13.66
CA PHE A 301 -28.49 8.42 13.71
C PHE A 301 -29.61 9.33 13.20
N THR A 302 -29.71 10.54 13.73
CA THR A 302 -30.48 11.62 13.08
C THR A 302 -29.65 12.24 11.96
N ASN A 303 -30.29 12.91 10.99
CA ASN A 303 -29.56 13.60 9.91
C ASN A 303 -28.57 14.64 10.45
N ASP A 304 -28.95 15.39 11.49
CA ASP A 304 -28.06 16.35 12.14
C ASP A 304 -26.82 15.68 12.75
N GLN A 305 -26.98 14.51 13.36
CA GLN A 305 -25.85 13.74 13.90
C GLN A 305 -24.93 13.25 12.77
N LEU A 306 -25.50 12.81 11.65
CA LEU A 306 -24.72 12.36 10.49
C LEU A 306 -23.92 13.52 9.88
N LEU A 307 -24.54 14.69 9.70
CA LEU A 307 -23.86 15.89 9.20
C LEU A 307 -22.74 16.32 10.14
N GLN A 308 -22.97 16.32 11.47
CA GLN A 308 -21.92 16.61 12.45
C GLN A 308 -20.77 15.60 12.39
N ILE A 309 -21.05 14.30 12.19
CA ILE A 309 -20.01 13.28 12.04
C ILE A 309 -19.18 13.56 10.77
N ILE A 310 -19.84 13.83 9.64
CA ILE A 310 -19.21 14.11 8.35
C ILE A 310 -18.33 15.37 8.45
N GLU A 311 -18.84 16.43 9.08
CA GLU A 311 -18.08 17.65 9.38
C GLU A 311 -16.89 17.38 10.31
N SER A 312 -17.07 16.57 11.36
CA SER A 312 -15.99 16.24 12.32
C SER A 312 -14.87 15.42 11.69
N LEU A 313 -15.21 14.55 10.73
CA LEU A 313 -14.26 13.82 9.91
C LEU A 313 -13.69 14.72 8.79
N ASN A 314 -14.28 15.90 8.61
CA ASN A 314 -13.98 16.87 7.57
C ASN A 314 -13.96 16.18 6.19
N LEU A 315 -15.09 15.50 5.91
CA LEU A 315 -15.39 14.86 4.63
C LEU A 315 -16.23 15.80 3.78
N GLU A 316 -15.85 15.96 2.52
CA GLU A 316 -16.62 16.76 1.57
C GLU A 316 -17.69 15.90 0.90
N MET A 317 -18.95 16.13 1.23
CA MET A 317 -20.06 15.62 0.44
C MET A 317 -20.21 16.49 -0.81
N GLN A 318 -19.95 15.92 -1.99
CA GLN A 318 -20.22 16.62 -3.24
C GLN A 318 -21.74 16.77 -3.42
N MET A 319 -22.19 18.02 -3.51
CA MET A 319 -23.58 18.39 -3.79
C MET A 319 -23.96 17.91 -5.20
N GLY A 320 -24.44 16.68 -5.33
CA GLY A 320 -24.88 16.12 -6.61
C GLY A 320 -25.17 14.61 -6.60
N ASP A 321 -24.36 13.81 -5.89
CA ASP A 321 -24.38 12.36 -6.10
C ASP A 321 -25.00 11.53 -4.96
N GLN A 322 -25.18 12.10 -3.75
CA GLN A 322 -25.83 11.42 -2.63
C GLN A 322 -26.68 12.38 -1.79
N GLU A 323 -28.00 12.30 -1.95
CA GLU A 323 -28.97 13.07 -1.15
C GLU A 323 -29.08 12.57 0.31
N ASP A 324 -28.53 11.38 0.62
CA ASP A 324 -28.60 10.73 1.94
C ASP A 324 -27.23 10.69 2.65
N PRO A 325 -27.03 11.47 3.74
CA PRO A 325 -25.82 11.44 4.56
C PRO A 325 -25.49 10.06 5.14
N TYR A 326 -26.49 9.21 5.39
CA TYR A 326 -26.24 7.86 5.90
C TYR A 326 -25.61 6.98 4.82
N GLN A 327 -26.12 7.06 3.59
CA GLN A 327 -25.58 6.31 2.46
C GLN A 327 -24.12 6.70 2.19
N PHE A 328 -23.80 8.00 2.27
CA PHE A 328 -22.43 8.50 2.17
C PHE A 328 -21.51 7.93 3.23
N LEU A 329 -21.90 8.02 4.50
CA LEU A 329 -21.09 7.49 5.59
C LEU A 329 -20.94 5.96 5.50
N SER A 330 -21.98 5.27 5.03
CA SER A 330 -21.98 3.83 4.80
C SER A 330 -20.99 3.44 3.70
N ASP A 331 -21.01 4.13 2.56
CA ASP A 331 -20.11 3.86 1.42
C ASP A 331 -18.66 4.21 1.73
N TYR A 332 -18.44 5.31 2.46
CA TYR A 332 -17.13 5.70 2.95
C TYR A 332 -16.57 4.67 3.93
N SER A 333 -17.38 4.24 4.91
CA SER A 333 -16.97 3.24 5.89
C SER A 333 -16.71 1.87 5.25
N LYS A 334 -17.53 1.46 4.28
CA LYS A 334 -17.33 0.26 3.46
C LYS A 334 -16.03 0.33 2.67
N SER A 335 -15.73 1.47 2.05
CA SER A 335 -14.49 1.68 1.30
C SER A 335 -13.25 1.68 2.20
N SER A 336 -13.33 2.26 3.40
CA SER A 336 -12.27 2.15 4.41
C SER A 336 -12.05 0.70 4.85
N TYR A 337 -13.12 -0.03 5.17
CA TYR A 337 -13.05 -1.43 5.56
C TYR A 337 -12.39 -2.32 4.49
N GLN A 338 -12.82 -2.16 3.24
CA GLN A 338 -12.25 -2.87 2.09
C GLN A 338 -10.78 -2.49 1.86
N SER A 339 -10.44 -1.21 1.98
CA SER A 339 -9.06 -0.73 1.82
C SER A 339 -8.10 -1.39 2.80
N ASP A 340 -8.45 -1.45 4.08
CA ASP A 340 -7.59 -2.03 5.12
C ASP A 340 -7.39 -3.54 4.90
N LEU A 341 -8.45 -4.25 4.50
CA LEU A 341 -8.37 -5.68 4.18
C LEU A 341 -7.50 -5.93 2.94
N LEU A 342 -7.70 -5.15 1.87
CA LEU A 342 -6.88 -5.23 0.65
C LEU A 342 -5.43 -4.87 0.94
N LEU A 343 -5.15 -3.81 1.70
CA LEU A 343 -3.80 -3.41 2.07
C LEU A 343 -3.07 -4.52 2.84
N THR A 344 -3.75 -5.12 3.82
CA THR A 344 -3.21 -6.23 4.62
C THR A 344 -2.92 -7.44 3.73
N LEU A 345 -3.91 -7.87 2.94
CA LEU A 345 -3.77 -9.01 2.04
C LEU A 345 -2.62 -8.76 1.04
N TYR A 346 -2.50 -7.53 0.52
CA TYR A 346 -1.45 -7.15 -0.42
C TYR A 346 -0.08 -7.22 0.25
N GLY A 347 0.05 -6.70 1.47
CA GLY A 347 1.28 -6.81 2.26
C GLY A 347 1.72 -8.26 2.47
N LEU A 348 0.77 -9.19 2.68
CA LEU A 348 1.07 -10.63 2.78
C LEU A 348 1.42 -11.26 1.42
N ALA A 349 0.75 -10.85 0.35
CA ALA A 349 0.96 -11.37 -1.00
C ALA A 349 2.24 -10.83 -1.65
N ASN A 350 2.68 -9.62 -1.31
CA ASN A 350 3.89 -9.00 -1.84
C ASN A 350 5.19 -9.46 -1.12
N GLY A 351 5.09 -10.50 -0.28
CA GLY A 351 6.21 -11.09 0.45
C GLY A 351 6.90 -12.25 -0.28
N PRO A 352 7.89 -12.91 0.36
CA PRO A 352 8.64 -14.03 -0.23
C PRO A 352 7.78 -15.25 -0.59
N ARG A 353 6.59 -15.38 0.03
CA ARG A 353 5.66 -16.50 -0.18
C ARG A 353 4.52 -16.14 -1.15
N LYS A 354 4.72 -15.12 -2.01
CA LYS A 354 3.75 -14.60 -3.00
C LYS A 354 2.92 -15.70 -3.67
N ILE A 355 3.57 -16.65 -4.34
CA ILE A 355 2.90 -17.72 -5.11
C ILE A 355 1.97 -18.58 -4.24
N GLN A 356 2.41 -18.93 -3.03
CA GLN A 356 1.61 -19.70 -2.09
C GLN A 356 0.37 -18.91 -1.63
N VAL A 357 0.53 -17.60 -1.37
CA VAL A 357 -0.57 -16.74 -0.94
C VAL A 357 -1.59 -16.60 -2.07
N LEU A 358 -1.16 -16.27 -3.30
CA LEU A 358 -2.06 -16.13 -4.45
C LEU A 358 -2.83 -17.44 -4.73
N SER A 359 -2.16 -18.59 -4.68
CA SER A 359 -2.80 -19.91 -4.84
C SER A 359 -3.79 -20.23 -3.71
N ALA A 360 -3.53 -19.76 -2.49
CA ALA A 360 -4.48 -19.91 -1.38
C ALA A 360 -5.70 -19.00 -1.56
N LEU A 361 -5.49 -17.75 -1.97
CA LEU A 361 -6.56 -16.78 -2.22
C LEU A 361 -7.50 -17.24 -3.34
N GLU A 362 -6.96 -17.80 -4.42
CA GLU A 362 -7.76 -18.41 -5.50
C GLU A 362 -8.73 -19.47 -4.95
N ARG A 363 -8.24 -20.40 -4.12
CA ARG A 363 -9.08 -21.45 -3.49
C ARG A 363 -10.19 -20.88 -2.61
N PHE A 364 -9.98 -19.72 -2.01
CA PHE A 364 -11.00 -19.01 -1.22
C PHE A 364 -11.93 -18.12 -2.06
N GLY A 365 -11.86 -18.21 -3.39
CA GLY A 365 -12.72 -17.46 -4.30
C GLY A 365 -12.41 -15.98 -4.37
N PHE A 366 -11.18 -15.58 -4.03
CA PHE A 366 -10.77 -14.17 -3.95
C PHE A 366 -10.89 -13.42 -5.29
N ILE A 367 -10.66 -14.11 -6.41
CA ILE A 367 -10.79 -13.53 -7.75
C ILE A 367 -12.23 -13.01 -7.98
N LYS A 368 -13.25 -13.76 -7.61
CA LYS A 368 -14.65 -13.31 -7.72
C LYS A 368 -14.94 -12.10 -6.83
N ILE A 369 -14.33 -12.05 -5.64
CA ILE A 369 -14.46 -10.91 -4.72
C ILE A 369 -13.85 -9.65 -5.35
N LEU A 370 -12.62 -9.75 -5.87
CA LEU A 370 -11.98 -8.62 -6.55
C LEU A 370 -12.78 -8.15 -7.76
N HIS A 371 -13.35 -9.07 -8.55
CA HIS A 371 -14.18 -8.73 -9.71
C HIS A 371 -15.48 -8.02 -9.30
N THR A 372 -16.08 -8.43 -8.19
CA THR A 372 -17.25 -7.74 -7.62
C THR A 372 -16.88 -6.33 -7.19
N ILE A 373 -15.71 -6.12 -6.57
CA ILE A 373 -15.27 -4.78 -6.16
C ILE A 373 -14.98 -3.91 -7.39
N ILE A 374 -14.22 -4.40 -8.38
CA ILE A 374 -13.81 -3.57 -9.54
C ILE A 374 -14.99 -3.10 -10.37
N THR A 375 -16.04 -3.91 -10.47
CA THR A 375 -17.26 -3.60 -11.24
C THR A 375 -18.18 -2.59 -10.54
N THR A 376 -18.05 -2.44 -9.21
CA THR A 376 -18.77 -1.42 -8.42
C THR A 376 -18.05 -0.08 -8.34
N ILE A 377 -16.81 0.02 -8.83
CA ILE A 377 -16.06 1.27 -8.82
C ILE A 377 -16.57 2.21 -9.90
N ASP A 378 -16.81 3.47 -9.53
CA ASP A 378 -16.96 4.55 -10.49
C ASP A 378 -15.57 4.99 -11.01
N TRP A 379 -15.31 4.67 -12.27
CA TRP A 379 -14.08 5.00 -12.99
C TRP A 379 -14.12 6.38 -13.67
N THR A 380 -15.23 7.10 -13.59
CA THR A 380 -15.39 8.44 -14.18
C THR A 380 -15.04 9.57 -13.20
N LYS A 381 -14.96 9.24 -11.90
CA LYS A 381 -14.66 10.17 -10.81
C LYS A 381 -13.24 9.98 -10.28
N SER A 382 -12.45 11.05 -10.23
CA SER A 382 -11.16 11.05 -9.51
C SER A 382 -11.43 11.09 -8.02
N GLU A 383 -10.82 10.16 -7.28
CA GLU A 383 -10.84 10.16 -5.82
C GLU A 383 -9.51 10.66 -5.23
N PHE A 384 -8.53 10.88 -6.10
CA PHE A 384 -7.25 11.48 -5.79
C PHE A 384 -7.38 13.00 -5.74
N ASN A 385 -6.87 13.60 -4.67
CA ASN A 385 -6.80 15.05 -4.50
C ASN A 385 -5.35 15.43 -4.13
N GLU A 386 -4.69 16.18 -5.01
CA GLU A 386 -3.31 16.67 -4.82
C GLU A 386 -3.23 17.80 -3.78
N ASP A 387 -4.30 18.59 -3.63
CA ASP A 387 -4.36 19.77 -2.76
C ASP A 387 -4.67 19.44 -1.30
N ASN A 388 -5.15 18.23 -1.01
CA ASN A 388 -5.34 17.77 0.36
C ASN A 388 -3.99 17.50 1.00
N ASP A 389 -3.73 18.14 2.17
CA ASP A 389 -2.60 17.83 3.05
C ASP A 389 -2.31 16.32 3.00
N ALA A 390 -1.05 15.95 2.73
CA ALA A 390 -0.56 14.56 2.58
C ALA A 390 -0.95 13.59 3.74
N LEU A 391 -1.61 14.11 4.78
CA LEU A 391 -2.17 13.43 5.93
C LEU A 391 -3.58 12.85 5.69
N ARG A 392 -4.32 13.23 4.64
CA ARG A 392 -5.72 12.79 4.40
C ARG A 392 -5.86 11.98 3.12
N VAL A 393 -5.76 10.66 3.25
CA VAL A 393 -5.93 9.74 2.13
C VAL A 393 -7.39 9.28 2.02
N ASN A 394 -8.04 9.57 0.89
CA ASN A 394 -9.41 9.14 0.60
C ASN A 394 -9.50 7.60 0.50
N PRO A 395 -10.34 6.92 1.32
CA PRO A 395 -10.50 5.47 1.27
C PRO A 395 -11.02 4.93 -0.07
N HIS A 396 -11.78 5.72 -0.83
CA HIS A 396 -12.21 5.31 -2.16
C HIS A 396 -11.02 5.17 -3.09
N TYR A 397 -10.09 6.14 -3.05
CA TYR A 397 -8.84 6.07 -3.80
C TYR A 397 -7.96 4.89 -3.36
N ILE A 398 -7.74 4.72 -2.04
CA ILE A 398 -6.92 3.59 -1.53
C ILE A 398 -7.50 2.26 -2.01
N LYS A 399 -8.82 2.07 -1.92
CA LYS A 399 -9.49 0.87 -2.41
C LYS A 399 -9.21 0.61 -3.88
N LYS A 400 -9.32 1.62 -4.75
CA LYS A 400 -9.03 1.50 -6.20
C LYS A 400 -7.58 1.04 -6.39
N ILE A 401 -6.63 1.73 -5.77
CA ILE A 401 -5.20 1.46 -5.95
C ILE A 401 -4.80 0.09 -5.41
N GLN A 402 -5.24 -0.29 -4.21
CA GLN A 402 -4.90 -1.59 -3.63
C GLN A 402 -5.53 -2.75 -4.43
N LEU A 403 -6.74 -2.55 -4.99
CA LEU A 403 -7.34 -3.51 -5.90
C LEU A 403 -6.47 -3.69 -7.16
N LEU A 404 -6.07 -2.60 -7.82
CA LEU A 404 -5.28 -2.67 -9.05
C LEU A 404 -3.88 -3.24 -8.79
N ARG A 405 -3.25 -2.92 -7.66
CA ARG A 405 -2.00 -3.54 -7.21
C ARG A 405 -2.13 -5.05 -7.06
N PHE A 406 -3.26 -5.51 -6.54
CA PHE A 406 -3.56 -6.93 -6.45
C PHE A 406 -3.72 -7.60 -7.81
N VAL A 407 -4.46 -6.96 -8.73
CA VAL A 407 -4.60 -7.44 -10.10
C VAL A 407 -3.23 -7.51 -10.78
N TYR A 408 -2.40 -6.49 -10.59
CA TYR A 408 -1.03 -6.46 -11.10
C TYR A 408 -0.17 -7.63 -10.56
N LEU A 409 -0.31 -8.02 -9.29
CA LEU A 409 0.41 -9.19 -8.76
C LEU A 409 0.11 -10.49 -9.52
N TYR A 410 -1.11 -10.67 -10.04
CA TYR A 410 -1.45 -11.83 -10.88
C TYR A 410 -0.84 -11.76 -12.28
N PHE A 411 -0.53 -10.55 -12.77
CA PHE A 411 0.13 -10.33 -14.07
C PHE A 411 1.65 -10.13 -13.97
N ASP A 412 2.21 -10.08 -12.76
CA ASP A 412 3.65 -9.97 -12.53
C ASP A 412 4.39 -11.11 -13.23
N VAL A 413 5.45 -10.77 -13.97
CA VAL A 413 6.15 -11.70 -14.87
C VAL A 413 6.72 -12.90 -14.10
N GLU A 414 7.26 -12.66 -12.90
CA GLU A 414 7.75 -13.72 -12.01
C GLU A 414 6.62 -14.65 -11.58
N THR A 415 5.43 -14.10 -11.31
CA THR A 415 4.25 -14.89 -10.91
C THR A 415 3.77 -15.75 -12.06
N ILE A 416 3.64 -15.18 -13.26
CA ILE A 416 3.24 -15.89 -14.46
C ILE A 416 4.24 -17.02 -14.79
N ALA A 417 5.53 -16.73 -14.72
CA ALA A 417 6.58 -17.70 -15.02
C ALA A 417 6.58 -18.88 -14.03
N ASN A 418 6.45 -18.60 -12.73
CA ASN A 418 6.45 -19.64 -11.69
C ASN A 418 5.18 -20.50 -11.72
N LEU A 419 4.03 -19.93 -12.08
CA LEU A 419 2.76 -20.65 -12.18
C LEU A 419 2.52 -21.30 -13.54
N ASN A 420 3.36 -20.98 -14.54
CA ASN A 420 3.17 -21.36 -15.94
C ASN A 420 1.76 -20.98 -16.47
N GLY A 421 1.28 -19.80 -16.06
CA GLY A 421 -0.08 -19.37 -16.32
C GLY A 421 -0.48 -18.16 -15.48
N CYS A 422 -1.72 -17.70 -15.64
CA CYS A 422 -2.25 -16.57 -14.90
C CYS A 422 -3.56 -16.99 -14.23
N LEU A 423 -3.60 -16.99 -12.89
CA LEU A 423 -4.74 -17.50 -12.12
C LEU A 423 -5.99 -16.62 -12.28
N ILE A 424 -5.81 -15.31 -12.51
CA ILE A 424 -6.94 -14.38 -12.61
C ILE A 424 -7.75 -14.59 -13.90
N ILE A 425 -7.11 -15.07 -14.98
CA ILE A 425 -7.77 -15.37 -16.26
C ILE A 425 -8.25 -16.82 -16.24
N SER A 426 -9.57 -17.00 -16.22
CA SER A 426 -10.18 -18.33 -16.28
C SER A 426 -9.86 -19.04 -17.60
N GLN A 427 -9.93 -20.37 -17.61
CA GLN A 427 -9.77 -21.14 -18.85
C GLN A 427 -10.83 -20.76 -19.90
N HIS A 428 -12.06 -20.48 -19.45
CA HIS A 428 -13.15 -20.03 -20.33
C HIS A 428 -12.84 -18.67 -20.96
N GLU A 429 -12.42 -17.68 -20.17
CA GLU A 429 -12.01 -16.36 -20.69
C GLU A 429 -10.86 -16.50 -21.68
N ARG A 430 -9.86 -17.33 -21.39
CA ARG A 430 -8.75 -17.61 -22.31
C ARG A 430 -9.23 -18.19 -23.64
N ASN A 431 -10.18 -19.12 -23.60
CA ASN A 431 -10.77 -19.71 -24.81
C ASN A 431 -11.55 -18.65 -25.62
N VAL A 432 -12.26 -17.74 -24.95
CA VAL A 432 -12.95 -16.61 -25.61
C VAL A 432 -11.95 -15.65 -26.27
N ILE A 433 -10.88 -15.26 -25.55
CA ILE A 433 -9.82 -14.37 -26.08
C ILE A 433 -9.15 -15.01 -27.30
N ASN A 434 -8.92 -16.31 -27.28
CA ASN A 434 -8.33 -17.06 -28.39
C ASN A 434 -9.33 -17.38 -29.51
N GLY A 435 -10.60 -17.01 -29.39
CA GLY A 435 -11.65 -17.27 -30.38
C GLY A 435 -12.11 -18.73 -30.45
N LEU A 436 -11.83 -19.53 -29.42
CA LEU A 436 -12.22 -20.94 -29.32
C LEU A 436 -13.61 -21.14 -28.72
N GLU A 437 -14.07 -20.20 -27.89
CA GLU A 437 -15.39 -20.21 -27.28
C GLU A 437 -16.10 -18.86 -27.42
N GLN A 438 -17.42 -18.86 -27.26
CA GLN A 438 -18.23 -17.65 -27.20
C GLN A 438 -18.38 -17.16 -25.76
N PRO A 439 -18.54 -15.84 -25.55
CA PRO A 439 -18.88 -15.30 -24.23
C PRO A 439 -20.16 -15.94 -23.68
N LYS A 440 -20.19 -16.22 -22.38
CA LYS A 440 -21.34 -16.77 -21.66
C LYS A 440 -21.79 -15.76 -20.61
N GLU A 441 -23.10 -15.63 -20.44
CA GLU A 441 -23.67 -14.76 -19.42
C GLU A 441 -23.33 -15.27 -18.00
N GLY A 442 -22.99 -14.35 -17.10
CA GLY A 442 -22.63 -14.66 -15.72
C GLY A 442 -21.17 -15.09 -15.49
N GLU A 443 -20.38 -15.25 -16.56
CA GLU A 443 -18.94 -15.52 -16.46
C GLU A 443 -18.12 -14.23 -16.22
N ILE A 444 -16.94 -14.40 -15.63
CA ILE A 444 -16.02 -13.30 -15.33
C ILE A 444 -15.04 -13.11 -16.48
N TYR A 445 -14.92 -11.87 -16.95
CA TYR A 445 -14.00 -11.46 -18.02
C TYR A 445 -13.09 -10.33 -17.55
N TRP A 446 -11.95 -10.66 -16.96
CA TRP A 446 -11.01 -9.68 -16.40
C TRP A 446 -10.38 -8.76 -17.44
N ILE A 447 -9.98 -9.29 -18.59
CA ILE A 447 -9.35 -8.50 -19.66
C ILE A 447 -10.33 -7.45 -20.18
N GLN A 448 -11.59 -7.85 -20.41
CA GLN A 448 -12.63 -6.90 -20.82
C GLN A 448 -12.92 -5.88 -19.71
N THR A 449 -13.04 -6.33 -18.46
CA THR A 449 -13.33 -5.45 -17.32
C THR A 449 -12.23 -4.38 -17.14
N LEU A 450 -10.96 -4.75 -17.30
CA LEU A 450 -9.84 -3.81 -17.23
C LEU A 450 -9.87 -2.80 -18.38
N TYR A 451 -10.17 -3.26 -19.60
CA TYR A 451 -10.28 -2.38 -20.76
C TYR A 451 -11.45 -1.39 -20.64
N ASP A 452 -12.62 -1.86 -20.20
CA ASP A 452 -13.78 -1.00 -19.96
C ASP A 452 -13.50 0.04 -18.88
N SER A 453 -12.78 -0.35 -17.83
CA SER A 453 -12.34 0.56 -16.76
C SER A 453 -11.35 1.60 -17.28
N PHE A 454 -10.39 1.18 -18.13
CA PHE A 454 -9.42 2.07 -18.79
C PHE A 454 -10.11 3.12 -19.68
N LEU A 455 -11.12 2.72 -20.46
CA LEU A 455 -11.86 3.66 -21.30
C LEU A 455 -12.65 4.68 -20.48
N LYS A 456 -13.25 4.27 -19.35
CA LYS A 456 -13.98 5.17 -18.44
C LYS A 456 -13.04 6.15 -17.72
N CYS A 457 -11.79 5.74 -17.46
CA CYS A 457 -10.79 6.51 -16.71
C CYS A 457 -10.01 7.54 -17.57
N GLY A 458 -10.51 7.91 -18.76
CA GLY A 458 -9.77 8.67 -19.78
C GLY A 458 -9.29 10.09 -19.41
N PHE A 459 -9.65 10.62 -18.24
CA PHE A 459 -9.28 11.95 -17.78
C PHE A 459 -8.58 11.97 -16.40
N ILE A 460 -8.39 10.81 -15.78
CA ILE A 460 -7.90 10.71 -14.39
C ILE A 460 -6.51 10.07 -14.43
N GLU A 461 -5.47 10.83 -14.11
CA GLU A 461 -4.08 10.39 -14.31
C GLU A 461 -3.66 9.23 -13.42
N LYS A 462 -3.75 9.38 -12.09
CA LYS A 462 -3.19 8.40 -11.15
C LYS A 462 -3.82 7.02 -11.30
N GLU A 463 -5.15 6.93 -11.28
CA GLU A 463 -5.88 5.67 -11.47
C GLU A 463 -5.57 5.02 -12.82
N ARG A 464 -5.42 5.84 -13.87
CA ARG A 464 -5.11 5.36 -15.21
C ARG A 464 -3.71 4.77 -15.32
N THR A 465 -2.73 5.27 -14.57
CA THR A 465 -1.38 4.68 -14.51
C THR A 465 -1.44 3.22 -14.05
N PHE A 466 -2.19 2.93 -12.99
CA PHE A 466 -2.31 1.55 -12.50
C PHE A 466 -3.08 0.64 -13.47
N LEU A 467 -4.14 1.14 -14.12
CA LEU A 467 -4.86 0.39 -15.15
C LEU A 467 -3.97 0.08 -16.36
N THR A 468 -3.18 1.06 -16.79
CA THR A 468 -2.18 0.92 -17.86
C THR A 468 -1.20 -0.20 -17.52
N CYS A 469 -0.63 -0.21 -16.31
CA CYS A 469 0.28 -1.27 -15.89
C CYS A 469 -0.37 -2.66 -15.91
N CYS A 470 -1.65 -2.77 -15.52
CA CYS A 470 -2.38 -4.04 -15.56
C CYS A 470 -2.61 -4.52 -17.00
N ILE A 471 -3.08 -3.65 -17.89
CA ILE A 471 -3.31 -3.98 -19.31
C ILE A 471 -1.98 -4.36 -19.98
N GLN A 472 -0.95 -3.55 -19.80
CA GLN A 472 0.39 -3.79 -20.33
C GLN A 472 0.93 -5.16 -19.90
N SER A 473 0.81 -5.50 -18.61
CA SER A 473 1.29 -6.77 -18.08
C SER A 473 0.47 -7.96 -18.57
N SER A 474 -0.83 -7.77 -18.82
CA SER A 474 -1.72 -8.81 -19.33
C SER A 474 -1.35 -9.31 -20.73
N PHE A 475 -0.65 -8.52 -21.54
CA PHE A 475 -0.13 -8.94 -22.85
C PHE A 475 0.93 -10.05 -22.76
N ARG A 476 1.55 -10.22 -21.59
CA ARG A 476 2.62 -11.19 -21.36
C ARG A 476 2.11 -12.55 -20.91
N VAL A 477 0.79 -12.74 -20.82
CA VAL A 477 0.20 -14.01 -20.37
C VAL A 477 0.41 -15.10 -21.44
N PRO A 478 1.05 -16.23 -21.11
CA PRO A 478 1.32 -17.29 -22.06
C PRO A 478 0.03 -17.96 -22.54
N ASN A 479 0.02 -18.35 -23.82
CA ASN A 479 -1.09 -19.05 -24.48
C ASN A 479 -2.44 -18.27 -24.43
N CYS A 480 -2.37 -16.94 -24.34
CA CYS A 480 -3.54 -16.07 -24.33
C CYS A 480 -3.29 -14.87 -25.26
N ASN A 481 -4.06 -14.75 -26.34
CA ASN A 481 -3.87 -13.71 -27.37
C ASN A 481 -4.50 -12.36 -26.96
N VAL A 482 -4.12 -11.85 -25.79
CA VAL A 482 -4.70 -10.64 -25.20
C VAL A 482 -4.49 -9.40 -26.08
N ALA A 483 -3.28 -9.21 -26.62
CA ALA A 483 -2.95 -8.07 -27.48
C ALA A 483 -3.83 -8.00 -28.75
N PRO A 484 -3.89 -9.07 -29.59
CA PRO A 484 -4.83 -9.11 -30.72
C PRO A 484 -6.30 -8.93 -30.32
N TYR A 485 -6.71 -9.53 -29.19
CA TYR A 485 -8.08 -9.39 -28.69
C TYR A 485 -8.43 -7.94 -28.38
N LEU A 486 -7.62 -7.23 -27.58
CA LEU A 486 -7.88 -5.83 -27.24
C LEU A 486 -7.72 -4.89 -28.44
N ALA A 487 -6.80 -5.18 -29.38
CA ALA A 487 -6.72 -4.43 -30.62
C ALA A 487 -8.02 -4.51 -31.43
N LYS A 488 -8.65 -5.70 -31.51
CA LYS A 488 -9.96 -5.89 -32.16
C LYS A 488 -11.08 -5.12 -31.45
N GLN A 489 -10.98 -4.94 -30.13
CA GLN A 489 -11.92 -4.10 -29.35
C GLN A 489 -11.68 -2.59 -29.55
N GLY A 490 -10.63 -2.20 -30.29
CA GLY A 490 -10.35 -0.79 -30.63
C GLY A 490 -9.21 -0.15 -29.84
N LEU A 491 -8.48 -0.90 -29.01
CA LEU A 491 -7.40 -0.35 -28.18
C LEU A 491 -6.33 0.37 -29.01
N LEU A 492 -5.87 -0.24 -30.10
CA LEU A 492 -4.83 0.35 -30.97
C LEU A 492 -5.24 1.74 -31.48
N ASN A 493 -6.45 1.85 -32.02
CA ASN A 493 -6.98 3.10 -32.54
C ASN A 493 -7.21 4.12 -31.43
N SER A 494 -7.71 3.70 -30.27
CA SER A 494 -7.92 4.58 -29.12
C SER A 494 -6.61 5.20 -28.64
N LEU A 495 -5.55 4.41 -28.49
CA LEU A 495 -4.23 4.88 -28.07
C LEU A 495 -3.62 5.85 -29.10
N PHE A 496 -3.71 5.50 -30.38
CA PHE A 496 -3.21 6.35 -31.46
C PHE A 496 -3.91 7.71 -31.46
N ARG A 497 -5.26 7.73 -31.44
CA ARG A 497 -6.04 8.98 -31.41
C ARG A 497 -5.76 9.83 -30.17
N GLU A 498 -5.53 9.19 -29.03
CA GLU A 498 -5.26 9.92 -27.81
C GLU A 498 -3.86 10.53 -27.79
N LEU A 499 -2.83 9.85 -28.31
CA LEU A 499 -1.52 10.46 -28.51
C LEU A 499 -1.65 11.74 -29.35
N LEU A 500 -2.40 11.67 -30.46
CA LEU A 500 -2.64 12.82 -31.34
C LEU A 500 -3.44 13.95 -30.68
N SER A 501 -4.13 13.70 -29.57
CA SER A 501 -4.88 14.74 -28.85
C SER A 501 -3.98 15.77 -28.15
N GLY A 502 -2.67 15.52 -28.04
CA GLY A 502 -1.71 16.47 -27.47
C GLY A 502 -1.64 16.47 -25.93
N LYS A 503 -2.33 15.55 -25.25
CA LYS A 503 -2.35 15.44 -23.79
C LYS A 503 -1.05 14.82 -23.26
N THR A 504 -0.06 15.67 -22.97
CA THR A 504 1.29 15.26 -22.54
C THR A 504 1.29 14.36 -21.31
N MET A 505 0.38 14.59 -20.35
CA MET A 505 0.21 13.78 -19.13
C MET A 505 -0.01 12.27 -19.38
N PHE A 506 -0.44 11.87 -20.59
CA PHE A 506 -0.71 10.47 -20.93
C PHE A 506 0.32 9.85 -21.87
N TYR A 507 1.35 10.59 -22.30
CA TYR A 507 2.27 10.11 -23.32
C TYR A 507 3.01 8.85 -22.89
N GLN A 508 3.67 8.86 -21.73
CA GLN A 508 4.44 7.70 -21.26
C GLN A 508 3.56 6.44 -21.19
N MET A 509 2.40 6.54 -20.54
CA MET A 509 1.46 5.42 -20.42
C MET A 509 1.00 4.89 -21.78
N ASN A 510 0.61 5.78 -22.69
CA ASN A 510 0.10 5.39 -24.00
C ASN A 510 1.19 4.78 -24.87
N PHE A 511 2.42 5.31 -24.83
CA PHE A 511 3.57 4.73 -25.50
C PHE A 511 3.95 3.36 -24.91
N ASP A 512 3.87 3.18 -23.59
CA ASP A 512 4.16 1.90 -22.94
C ASP A 512 3.19 0.79 -23.38
N ILE A 513 1.88 1.06 -23.37
CA ILE A 513 0.87 0.09 -23.84
C ILE A 513 1.04 -0.15 -25.34
N LEU A 514 1.18 0.90 -26.15
CA LEU A 514 1.32 0.79 -27.59
C LEU A 514 2.57 -0.02 -27.96
N GLY A 515 3.68 0.21 -27.27
CA GLY A 515 4.92 -0.55 -27.45
C GLY A 515 4.73 -2.03 -27.18
N GLU A 516 4.15 -2.40 -26.03
CA GLU A 516 3.90 -3.81 -25.72
C GLU A 516 2.86 -4.46 -26.63
N LEU A 517 1.84 -3.71 -27.06
CA LEU A 517 0.80 -4.19 -27.98
C LEU A 517 1.38 -4.63 -29.33
N LEU A 518 2.37 -3.91 -29.85
CA LEU A 518 2.99 -4.19 -31.14
C LEU A 518 4.14 -5.20 -31.04
N LYS A 519 4.69 -5.39 -29.83
CA LYS A 519 5.94 -6.12 -29.63
C LYS A 519 5.85 -7.54 -30.19
N ASN A 520 6.61 -7.81 -31.24
CA ASN A 520 6.66 -9.10 -31.94
C ASN A 520 5.34 -9.57 -32.57
N ASP A 521 4.32 -8.72 -32.67
CA ASP A 521 3.06 -9.04 -33.35
C ASP A 521 3.08 -8.46 -34.78
N ARG A 522 3.27 -9.34 -35.77
CA ARG A 522 3.35 -8.96 -37.18
C ARG A 522 2.10 -8.20 -37.65
N HIS A 523 0.92 -8.67 -37.27
CA HIS A 523 -0.34 -8.14 -37.76
C HIS A 523 -0.58 -6.73 -37.21
N LEU A 524 -0.40 -6.54 -35.90
CA LEU A 524 -0.59 -5.25 -35.25
C LEU A 524 0.49 -4.25 -35.66
N TYR A 525 1.75 -4.70 -35.77
CA TYR A 525 2.84 -3.88 -36.29
C TYR A 525 2.54 -3.35 -37.70
N ARG A 526 2.11 -4.23 -38.61
CA ARG A 526 1.71 -3.82 -39.97
C ARG A 526 0.47 -2.92 -39.97
N THR A 527 -0.51 -3.19 -39.10
CA THR A 527 -1.73 -2.38 -38.98
C THR A 527 -1.38 -0.94 -38.60
N LEU A 528 -0.51 -0.72 -37.61
CA LEU A 528 -0.11 0.63 -37.23
C LEU A 528 0.69 1.32 -38.34
N ASN A 529 1.61 0.62 -39.00
CA ASN A 529 2.30 1.18 -40.17
C ASN A 529 1.32 1.60 -41.27
N GLN A 530 0.29 0.79 -41.53
CA GLN A 530 -0.74 1.11 -42.51
C GLN A 530 -1.52 2.37 -42.10
N ILE A 531 -1.91 2.51 -40.83
CA ILE A 531 -2.53 3.74 -40.30
C ILE A 531 -1.63 4.95 -40.55
N CYS A 532 -0.32 4.84 -40.33
CA CYS A 532 0.62 5.92 -40.57
C CYS A 532 0.76 6.30 -42.06
N ILE A 533 0.58 5.34 -42.97
CA ILE A 533 0.55 5.58 -44.43
C ILE A 533 -0.76 6.24 -44.85
N ASP A 534 -1.88 5.70 -44.37
CA ASP A 534 -3.21 6.13 -44.74
C ASP A 534 -3.53 7.53 -44.18
N GLU A 535 -2.89 7.91 -43.07
CA GLU A 535 -3.07 9.20 -42.40
C GLU A 535 -1.73 9.97 -42.24
N PRO A 536 -1.18 10.57 -43.32
CA PRO A 536 0.14 11.21 -43.29
C PRO A 536 0.21 12.42 -42.34
N GLU A 537 -0.88 13.18 -42.21
CA GLU A 537 -0.97 14.31 -41.26
C GLU A 537 -0.91 13.82 -39.80
N SER A 538 -1.70 12.81 -39.47
CA SER A 538 -1.67 12.14 -38.15
C SER A 538 -0.28 11.59 -37.85
N PHE A 539 0.37 10.97 -38.83
CA PHE A 539 1.72 10.44 -38.65
C PHE A 539 2.75 11.56 -38.42
N SER A 540 2.66 12.68 -39.12
CA SER A 540 3.51 13.85 -38.89
C SER A 540 3.38 14.38 -37.45
N ILE A 541 2.15 14.44 -36.93
CA ILE A 541 1.90 14.82 -35.53
C ILE A 541 2.52 13.79 -34.57
N LEU A 542 2.31 12.49 -34.79
CA LEU A 542 2.89 11.44 -33.96
C LEU A 542 4.43 11.53 -33.93
N ARG A 543 5.07 11.75 -35.09
CA ARG A 543 6.52 11.94 -35.18
C ARG A 543 6.98 13.09 -34.29
N ASN A 544 6.35 14.26 -34.42
CA ASN A 544 6.67 15.43 -33.60
C ASN A 544 6.51 15.15 -32.09
N ILE A 545 5.48 14.41 -31.70
CA ILE A 545 5.28 14.01 -30.30
C ILE A 545 6.43 13.14 -29.82
N ILE A 546 6.82 12.12 -30.60
CA ILE A 546 7.93 11.22 -30.23
C ILE A 546 9.26 11.99 -30.13
N LEU A 547 9.55 12.86 -31.10
CA LEU A 547 10.77 13.67 -31.13
C LEU A 547 10.91 14.55 -29.88
N LEU A 548 9.80 15.18 -29.46
CA LEU A 548 9.78 16.09 -28.31
C LEU A 548 9.73 15.37 -26.95
N ASN A 549 9.30 14.10 -26.92
CA ASN A 549 9.04 13.34 -25.69
C ASN A 549 9.75 11.98 -25.72
N ILE A 550 11.02 11.95 -26.13
CA ILE A 550 11.77 10.71 -26.32
C ILE A 550 11.88 9.85 -25.06
N ILE A 551 11.94 10.48 -23.89
CA ILE A 551 11.98 9.79 -22.59
C ILE A 551 10.66 9.03 -22.38
N ASP A 552 9.52 9.66 -22.63
CA ASP A 552 8.21 9.02 -22.51
C ASP A 552 7.99 7.95 -23.59
N ALA A 553 8.53 8.17 -24.79
CA ALA A 553 8.41 7.26 -25.92
C ALA A 553 9.41 6.08 -25.87
N ASN A 554 10.28 5.99 -24.85
CA ASN A 554 11.40 5.04 -24.84
C ASN A 554 10.97 3.58 -25.04
N VAL A 555 9.88 3.15 -24.40
CA VAL A 555 9.40 1.76 -24.46
C VAL A 555 8.84 1.47 -25.85
N PHE A 556 8.14 2.44 -26.43
CA PHE A 556 7.58 2.35 -27.77
C PHE A 556 8.66 2.25 -28.84
N ILE A 557 9.66 3.14 -28.80
CA ILE A 557 10.81 3.12 -29.72
C ILE A 557 11.53 1.77 -29.66
N ARG A 558 11.80 1.29 -28.45
CA ARG A 558 12.41 -0.04 -28.22
C ARG A 558 11.57 -1.16 -28.81
N ALA A 559 10.26 -1.12 -28.63
CA ALA A 559 9.37 -2.13 -29.15
C ALA A 559 9.33 -2.14 -30.69
N ILE A 560 9.37 -0.97 -31.34
CA ILE A 560 9.48 -0.88 -32.81
C ILE A 560 10.76 -1.59 -33.28
N LEU A 561 11.90 -1.28 -32.68
CA LEU A 561 13.19 -1.87 -33.04
C LEU A 561 13.18 -3.39 -32.86
N LEU A 562 12.82 -3.86 -31.66
CA LEU A 562 12.83 -5.30 -31.35
C LEU A 562 11.88 -6.09 -32.24
N SER A 563 10.67 -5.55 -32.48
CA SER A 563 9.72 -6.18 -33.38
C SER A 563 10.27 -6.25 -34.80
N HIS A 564 10.84 -5.16 -35.30
CA HIS A 564 11.40 -5.13 -36.65
C HIS A 564 12.55 -6.14 -36.81
N PHE A 565 13.52 -6.14 -35.89
CA PHE A 565 14.64 -7.09 -35.93
C PHE A 565 14.16 -8.54 -35.86
N ASN A 566 13.20 -8.86 -34.98
CA ASN A 566 12.69 -10.21 -34.85
C ASN A 566 11.91 -10.67 -36.08
N LEU A 567 10.99 -9.82 -36.57
CA LEU A 567 10.20 -10.13 -37.76
C LEU A 567 11.10 -10.28 -38.99
N LYS A 568 12.14 -9.45 -39.11
CA LYS A 568 13.16 -9.58 -40.17
C LYS A 568 13.93 -10.89 -40.05
N LYS A 569 14.44 -11.23 -38.86
CA LYS A 569 15.18 -12.48 -38.58
C LYS A 569 14.36 -13.71 -38.97
N ASN A 570 13.04 -13.64 -38.81
CA ASN A 570 12.11 -14.72 -39.13
C ASN A 570 11.54 -14.65 -40.56
N ASN A 571 12.01 -13.74 -41.43
CA ASN A 571 11.50 -13.52 -42.78
C ASN A 571 9.97 -13.26 -42.82
N LEU A 572 9.48 -12.42 -41.89
CA LEU A 572 8.07 -12.06 -41.75
C LEU A 572 7.77 -10.61 -42.20
N LEU A 573 8.78 -9.90 -42.72
CA LEU A 573 8.63 -8.57 -43.31
C LEU A 573 8.65 -8.72 -44.83
N ASP A 574 7.55 -8.36 -45.49
CA ASP A 574 7.35 -8.71 -46.91
C ASP A 574 7.04 -7.48 -47.77
N THR A 575 6.79 -6.32 -47.16
CA THR A 575 6.28 -5.13 -47.85
C THR A 575 6.92 -3.83 -47.37
N ASN A 576 6.96 -2.81 -48.23
CA ASN A 576 7.39 -1.45 -47.85
C ASN A 576 6.61 -0.87 -46.67
N VAL A 577 5.35 -1.32 -46.48
CA VAL A 577 4.51 -0.95 -45.34
C VAL A 577 5.18 -1.34 -44.01
N ASP A 578 5.85 -2.49 -43.96
CA ASP A 578 6.44 -3.00 -42.72
C ASP A 578 7.67 -2.19 -42.24
N TYR A 579 8.09 -1.18 -43.00
CA TYR A 579 9.29 -0.40 -42.71
C TYR A 579 8.99 1.05 -42.26
N VAL A 580 7.75 1.54 -42.28
CA VAL A 580 7.47 2.98 -42.07
C VAL A 580 7.93 3.48 -40.70
N LEU A 581 7.46 2.86 -39.61
CA LEU A 581 7.83 3.22 -38.25
C LEU A 581 9.31 2.93 -37.94
N PHE A 582 9.82 1.81 -38.44
CA PHE A 582 11.24 1.50 -38.31
C PHE A 582 12.10 2.54 -39.02
N ASN A 583 11.71 2.98 -40.21
CA ASN A 583 12.44 4.01 -40.96
C ASN A 583 12.36 5.38 -40.30
N PHE A 584 11.26 5.72 -39.64
CA PHE A 584 11.24 6.90 -38.79
C PHE A 584 12.28 6.78 -37.65
N VAL A 585 12.26 5.68 -36.90
CA VAL A 585 13.17 5.48 -35.76
C VAL A 585 14.65 5.31 -36.16
N TYR A 586 14.91 4.66 -37.31
CA TYR A 586 16.25 4.25 -37.75
C TYR A 586 16.84 5.15 -38.86
N TYR A 587 16.01 5.65 -39.78
CA TYR A 587 16.44 6.27 -41.04
C TYR A 587 16.20 7.80 -41.14
N GLU A 588 15.64 8.48 -40.13
CA GLU A 588 15.47 9.95 -40.17
C GLU A 588 16.79 10.75 -40.20
N LYS A 589 17.96 10.09 -40.37
CA LYS A 589 19.16 10.65 -41.01
C LYS A 589 19.97 9.66 -41.87
N ARG A 590 19.37 9.07 -42.92
CA ARG A 590 20.19 8.51 -44.03
C ARG A 590 19.92 9.16 -45.40
N PRO A 591 20.09 10.49 -45.55
CA PRO A 591 20.29 11.09 -46.87
C PRO A 591 21.41 10.37 -47.67
N GLU A 592 22.44 9.87 -46.99
CA GLU A 592 23.62 9.25 -47.63
C GLU A 592 23.38 7.84 -48.22
N ILE A 593 22.27 7.17 -47.91
CA ILE A 593 21.92 5.87 -48.54
C ILE A 593 20.90 6.03 -49.67
N LEU A 594 20.05 7.06 -49.60
CA LEU A 594 19.12 7.40 -50.68
C LEU A 594 19.82 7.99 -51.92
N GLU A 595 21.08 8.41 -51.78
CA GLU A 595 21.96 8.76 -52.90
C GLU A 595 22.16 7.57 -53.89
N LYS A 596 21.94 6.33 -53.44
CA LYS A 596 22.00 5.14 -54.31
C LYS A 596 20.72 4.83 -55.09
N GLU A 597 19.58 5.44 -54.77
CA GLU A 597 18.28 5.08 -55.36
C GLU A 597 17.59 6.22 -56.14
N GLY A 598 18.24 7.38 -56.32
CA GLY A 598 17.88 8.34 -57.38
C GLY A 598 16.64 9.22 -57.15
N HIS A 599 16.16 9.32 -55.90
CA HIS A 599 14.99 10.15 -55.53
C HIS A 599 15.35 11.36 -54.63
N PHE A 600 16.54 11.93 -54.86
CA PHE A 600 17.22 12.87 -53.97
C PHE A 600 16.54 14.24 -53.83
N ASP A 601 16.00 14.82 -54.92
CA ASP A 601 15.66 16.25 -54.92
C ASP A 601 14.33 16.60 -54.21
N GLU A 602 13.34 15.71 -54.21
CA GLU A 602 12.07 15.92 -53.50
C GLU A 602 12.18 15.65 -52.00
N SER A 603 13.11 14.77 -51.61
CA SER A 603 13.36 14.43 -50.20
C SER A 603 14.23 15.49 -49.51
N LEU A 604 15.13 16.15 -50.25
CA LEU A 604 16.03 17.19 -49.72
C LEU A 604 15.28 18.43 -49.23
N ALA A 605 14.26 18.89 -49.98
CA ALA A 605 13.48 20.07 -49.61
C ALA A 605 12.66 19.87 -48.32
N ILE A 606 12.23 18.63 -48.03
CA ILE A 606 11.53 18.27 -46.79
C ILE A 606 12.53 18.07 -45.64
N LEU A 607 13.74 17.56 -45.93
CA LEU A 607 14.78 17.30 -44.93
C LEU A 607 15.53 18.57 -44.49
N GLU A 608 15.72 19.57 -45.36
CA GLU A 608 16.36 20.86 -45.02
C GLU A 608 15.55 21.69 -44.00
N GLU A 609 14.23 21.52 -43.96
CA GLU A 609 13.37 22.14 -42.93
C GLU A 609 13.42 21.39 -41.58
N ILE A 610 13.78 20.10 -41.61
CA ILE A 610 13.89 19.20 -40.45
C ILE A 610 15.29 19.27 -39.78
N ASP A 611 16.34 19.55 -40.56
CA ASP A 611 17.75 19.32 -40.23
C ASP A 611 18.26 20.04 -38.95
N LYS A 612 17.67 21.17 -38.57
CA LYS A 612 18.03 21.91 -37.34
C LYS A 612 17.46 21.30 -36.05
N LYS A 613 16.39 20.49 -36.10
CA LYS A 613 15.78 19.85 -34.93
C LYS A 613 16.18 18.37 -34.76
N THR A 614 16.62 17.72 -35.83
CA THR A 614 16.95 16.28 -35.84
C THR A 614 18.30 15.89 -35.24
N HIS A 615 19.29 16.79 -35.20
CA HIS A 615 20.58 16.47 -34.55
C HIS A 615 20.41 16.20 -33.04
N ASP A 616 19.62 17.05 -32.36
CA ASP A 616 19.30 16.90 -30.94
C ASP A 616 18.53 15.59 -30.65
N PHE A 617 17.60 15.20 -31.53
CA PHE A 617 16.88 13.93 -31.38
C PHE A 617 17.80 12.70 -31.48
N ILE A 618 18.75 12.71 -32.42
CA ILE A 618 19.66 11.57 -32.62
C ILE A 618 20.62 11.44 -31.46
N ASP A 619 21.22 12.55 -31.03
CA ASP A 619 22.12 12.55 -29.89
C ASP A 619 21.40 12.04 -28.63
N ARG A 620 20.14 12.47 -28.41
CA ARG A 620 19.27 11.95 -27.33
C ARG A 620 18.89 10.48 -27.50
N THR A 621 18.65 10.01 -28.73
CA THR A 621 18.33 8.60 -29.00
C THR A 621 19.52 7.69 -28.73
N LEU A 622 20.73 8.14 -29.08
CA LEU A 622 21.97 7.42 -28.82
C LEU A 622 22.34 7.45 -27.35
N GLU A 623 22.14 8.58 -26.68
CA GLU A 623 22.23 8.69 -25.23
C GLU A 623 21.28 7.68 -24.57
N LEU A 624 20.03 7.61 -25.02
CA LEU A 624 19.05 6.64 -24.53
C LEU A 624 19.52 5.18 -24.72
N TYR A 625 20.09 4.84 -25.88
CA TYR A 625 20.66 3.51 -26.13
C TYR A 625 21.84 3.19 -25.21
N SER A 626 22.72 4.17 -24.96
CA SER A 626 23.82 4.02 -24.00
C SER A 626 23.29 3.79 -22.58
N VAL A 627 22.27 4.55 -22.17
CA VAL A 627 21.62 4.40 -20.86
C VAL A 627 21.01 3.01 -20.71
N TRP A 628 20.37 2.46 -21.75
CA TRP A 628 19.82 1.10 -21.69
C TRP A 628 20.89 0.05 -21.38
N LYS A 629 22.05 0.13 -22.04
CA LYS A 629 23.15 -0.81 -21.81
C LYS A 629 23.58 -0.82 -20.35
N ASP A 630 23.84 0.35 -19.78
CA ASP A 630 24.28 0.46 -18.37
C ASP A 630 23.18 0.05 -17.40
N PHE A 631 21.94 0.45 -17.69
CA PHE A 631 20.78 0.16 -16.87
C PHE A 631 20.51 -1.33 -16.70
N TYR A 632 20.36 -2.07 -17.80
CA TYR A 632 19.96 -3.48 -17.75
C TYR A 632 21.10 -4.40 -17.30
N ASN A 633 22.36 -4.01 -17.54
CA ASN A 633 23.51 -4.73 -16.98
C ASN A 633 23.53 -4.69 -15.44
N LEU A 634 22.98 -3.63 -14.84
CA LEU A 634 22.92 -3.47 -13.38
C LEU A 634 21.61 -3.97 -12.78
N ASN A 635 20.59 -4.28 -13.59
CA ASN A 635 19.24 -4.58 -13.12
C ASN A 635 18.68 -5.89 -13.72
N SER A 636 19.04 -7.01 -13.09
CA SER A 636 18.71 -8.35 -13.56
C SER A 636 17.21 -8.65 -13.65
N ARG A 637 16.37 -8.01 -12.83
CA ARG A 637 14.90 -8.19 -12.91
C ARG A 637 14.35 -7.60 -14.19
N ASP A 638 14.79 -6.39 -14.53
CA ASP A 638 14.32 -5.72 -15.74
C ASP A 638 14.91 -6.37 -17.00
N ALA A 639 16.15 -6.85 -16.94
CA ALA A 639 16.73 -7.69 -17.99
C ALA A 639 15.89 -8.96 -18.21
N PHE A 640 15.55 -9.69 -17.15
CA PHE A 640 14.66 -10.86 -17.23
C PHE A 640 13.29 -10.52 -17.80
N SER A 641 12.69 -9.39 -17.42
CA SER A 641 11.41 -8.94 -17.98
C SER A 641 11.50 -8.64 -19.49
N ILE A 642 12.63 -8.09 -19.95
CA ILE A 642 12.87 -7.89 -21.38
C ILE A 642 12.99 -9.25 -22.07
N GLU A 643 13.79 -10.17 -21.56
CA GLU A 643 13.97 -11.47 -22.18
C GLU A 643 12.65 -12.22 -22.31
N PHE A 644 11.90 -12.26 -21.20
CA PHE A 644 10.59 -12.91 -21.13
C PHE A 644 9.59 -12.33 -22.14
N SER A 645 9.50 -10.99 -22.22
CA SER A 645 8.52 -10.33 -23.10
C SER A 645 8.93 -10.27 -24.57
N SER A 646 10.22 -10.11 -24.85
CA SER A 646 10.74 -9.89 -26.20
C SER A 646 11.12 -11.17 -26.93
N LYS A 647 11.31 -12.29 -26.21
CA LYS A 647 11.86 -13.55 -26.73
C LYS A 647 13.30 -13.44 -27.25
N PHE A 648 13.98 -12.32 -27.02
CA PHE A 648 15.42 -12.19 -27.21
C PHE A 648 16.13 -12.52 -25.91
N SER A 649 17.30 -13.15 -26.00
CA SER A 649 18.23 -13.13 -24.87
C SER A 649 18.74 -11.70 -24.63
N PHE A 650 19.14 -11.41 -23.40
CA PHE A 650 19.68 -10.11 -23.04
C PHE A 650 20.99 -9.83 -23.78
N ASN A 651 21.76 -10.87 -24.11
CA ASN A 651 22.94 -10.76 -24.98
C ASN A 651 22.56 -10.30 -26.39
N GLU A 652 21.54 -10.90 -27.02
CA GLU A 652 21.06 -10.44 -28.34
C GLU A 652 20.54 -9.00 -28.27
N PHE A 653 19.87 -8.61 -27.19
CA PHE A 653 19.46 -7.21 -26.97
C PHE A 653 20.68 -6.27 -26.91
N ASN A 654 21.71 -6.63 -26.15
CA ASN A 654 22.94 -5.85 -26.05
C ASN A 654 23.67 -5.75 -27.40
N GLU A 655 23.71 -6.82 -28.19
CA GLU A 655 24.28 -6.82 -29.54
C GLU A 655 23.52 -5.86 -30.47
N ILE A 656 22.19 -5.82 -30.39
CA ILE A 656 21.37 -4.86 -31.15
C ILE A 656 21.70 -3.42 -30.74
N VAL A 657 21.73 -3.15 -29.43
CA VAL A 657 22.08 -1.81 -28.91
C VAL A 657 23.48 -1.40 -29.35
N GLU A 658 24.46 -2.30 -29.24
CA GLU A 658 25.85 -2.05 -29.65
C GLU A 658 25.98 -1.82 -31.16
N PHE A 659 25.28 -2.61 -31.98
CA PHE A 659 25.21 -2.40 -33.42
C PHE A 659 24.69 -1.01 -33.76
N LEU A 660 23.64 -0.55 -33.08
CA LEU A 660 23.05 0.78 -33.29
C LEU A 660 24.02 1.91 -32.88
N THR A 661 24.71 1.76 -31.74
CA THR A 661 25.67 2.76 -31.25
C THR A 661 26.96 2.81 -32.09
N VAL A 662 27.52 1.66 -32.48
CA VAL A 662 28.78 1.56 -33.25
C VAL A 662 28.60 2.02 -34.70
N THR A 663 27.48 1.67 -35.33
CA THR A 663 27.18 2.11 -36.72
C THR A 663 27.19 3.64 -36.82
N TYR A 664 26.74 4.35 -35.78
CA TYR A 664 26.76 5.81 -35.73
C TYR A 664 28.13 6.41 -35.35
N GLY A 665 28.85 5.78 -34.41
CA GLY A 665 30.18 6.24 -34.00
C GLY A 665 31.22 6.23 -35.14
N ASN A 666 31.04 5.33 -36.12
CA ASN A 666 31.91 5.24 -37.30
C ASN A 666 31.55 6.25 -38.41
N THR A 667 30.28 6.65 -38.56
CA THR A 667 29.88 7.68 -39.53
C THR A 667 30.39 9.07 -39.13
N ASN A 668 30.37 9.43 -37.84
CA ASN A 668 30.93 10.71 -37.37
C ASN A 668 32.46 10.83 -37.53
N LYS A 669 33.20 9.70 -37.58
CA LYS A 669 34.64 9.69 -37.87
C LYS A 669 34.97 9.81 -39.36
N THR A 670 33.99 9.65 -40.23
CA THR A 670 34.17 9.74 -41.69
C THR A 670 33.76 11.12 -42.21
N ILE A 671 33.06 11.92 -41.38
CA ILE A 671 32.54 13.27 -41.68
C ILE A 671 33.41 14.38 -41.04
N GLN A 672 34.38 14.03 -40.19
CA GLN A 672 35.51 14.90 -39.80
C GLN A 672 36.72 14.61 -40.67
#